data_AF-A0A8X7ZN95-F1
#
_entry.id   AF-A0A8X7ZN95-F1
#
_cell.length_a   1.000
_cell.length_b   1.000
_cell.length_c   1.000
_cell.angle_alpha   90.00
_cell.angle_beta   90.00
_cell.angle_gamma   90.00
#
_symmetry.space_group_name_H-M   'P 1'
#
loop_
_entity.id
_entity.type
_entity.pdbx_description
1 polymer ?
#
loop_
_entity_poly.entity_id
_entity_poly.type
_entity_poly.pdbx_seq_one_letter_code
_entity_poly.pdbx_strand_id
1 'polypeptide(L)'
;MGCKHSRHQDHQHRDSFGCRASSNPCSTPNVPSYAVYDDGRSKSQSRYSRIGDDYHSLEQVTRALAQAGLESSNLIVGIDFTKSNEWTGARSFHRKSLHHLGDSMNPYEQAISIIGRTLSAFDEDNLIPCFGFGDASTHDQKVFSFYPDDQLCNGFEEVSSRYREIVPRVNLAGPTSFAPIIETAIEIVDNSCGQYHVLLIIADGQVTSSVGTVNGKLSSQEQNTINAIVRASNYPLSIVLVGVGDGPWDMMHKFDDNIPSRAFDNFQFVNFTEIMSKNIPMSKKETEFALDALMEIPSQYKATIDLQLLGCQKGAPGRNALPPPLGNGSVNSYTTYSSPRSNAAYVPCTDHSSDNRHCPSCLWNKKDLAFGCGHQTCSDCGKDLNQCPICQAYITTKIKLYDKDQYCSVERKRLFFDFKDRSMVRKQLEISLLVSLTCLLLFPSIFTVRANTSTRTSSTTTTLQTSDHQVLDYKIQDQRGDQEEGGGHKDLEDEEEEINPYVFEYDRDFVSRVKTEHGRVDVLQQFTKNSNLLSALANYRVEILEANPLTFITPAHIDADFVIFVVKGRGAITVIHEEIKRETSNLECGDIFRVHADTTFYMVNRDEYEKLYVAKILFPVNLPGNYEVVETQESFFEAFSWDLVEAALNDVSFASSLHVYRSINQTERGRLEKIFKQQQGKIMNATKQQIEALSQDEEGVRGSNGAWPFPSNVSGSPFNLFKKGAIKSNNYGDLYEADPRDFKPLEYLNLIGSMAGPFHSKAAKIFIVVEGEGYFEMACPHHSTSSGSSSPTYQNISSHLRRGTIFIAPASYPVAIVASNNSTLKLLCFELNAQANIRYTLAGKGNVIDAMHIEAKELAFGVAGIEVEQIFRNQMDCFFFPGPSTRQQRQGSRADT
;
A
#
# COMPACT_ATOMS: atom_id res chain seq x y z
N MET A 1 -69.07 38.01 -30.90
CA MET A 1 -70.51 38.24 -30.61
C MET A 1 -71.18 36.88 -30.46
N GLY A 2 -72.08 36.70 -29.49
CA GLY A 2 -72.83 35.46 -29.23
C GLY A 2 -72.01 34.37 -28.51
N CYS A 3 -72.41 33.76 -27.37
CA CYS A 3 -73.64 32.98 -27.04
C CYS A 3 -73.63 31.57 -27.66
N LYS A 4 -74.09 30.48 -27.02
CA LYS A 4 -74.47 30.13 -25.62
C LYS A 4 -74.84 28.61 -25.60
N HIS A 5 -74.89 27.97 -24.42
CA HIS A 5 -75.74 26.78 -24.10
C HIS A 5 -75.40 25.41 -24.79
N SER A 6 -75.78 24.22 -24.30
CA SER A 6 -76.42 23.76 -23.03
C SER A 6 -76.35 22.21 -22.89
N ARG A 7 -76.26 21.70 -21.64
CA ARG A 7 -76.88 20.52 -20.94
C ARG A 7 -77.39 19.28 -21.77
N HIS A 8 -77.56 18.05 -21.23
CA HIS A 8 -78.18 17.64 -19.94
C HIS A 8 -78.03 16.13 -19.63
N GLN A 9 -78.11 15.77 -18.33
CA GLN A 9 -78.67 14.54 -17.69
C GLN A 9 -78.05 13.15 -18.00
N ASP A 10 -77.73 12.26 -17.05
CA ASP A 10 -78.26 11.83 -15.71
C ASP A 10 -79.24 10.64 -15.75
N HIS A 11 -78.86 9.55 -15.07
CA HIS A 11 -79.62 8.74 -14.08
C HIS A 11 -78.66 7.65 -13.53
N GLN A 12 -78.43 7.45 -12.22
CA GLN A 12 -79.33 6.99 -11.13
C GLN A 12 -79.99 5.63 -11.46
N HIS A 13 -80.15 4.60 -10.61
CA HIS A 13 -79.84 4.29 -9.19
C HIS A 13 -80.00 2.73 -9.02
N ARG A 14 -79.93 2.00 -7.87
CA ARG A 14 -79.91 2.31 -6.42
C ARG A 14 -79.30 1.15 -5.58
N ASP A 15 -78.79 1.50 -4.39
CA ASP A 15 -78.61 0.81 -3.08
C ASP A 15 -79.12 -0.65 -2.89
N SER A 16 -78.34 -1.52 -2.21
CA SER A 16 -78.51 -1.97 -0.79
C SER A 16 -77.64 -3.24 -0.54
N PHE A 17 -77.25 -3.72 0.66
CA PHE A 17 -76.96 -3.18 2.01
C PHE A 17 -76.23 -4.27 2.86
N GLY A 18 -75.38 -3.93 3.84
CA GLY A 18 -74.87 -4.88 4.88
C GLY A 18 -73.42 -4.62 5.34
N CYS A 19 -73.17 -4.45 6.65
CA CYS A 19 -71.91 -3.87 7.17
C CYS A 19 -71.19 -4.66 8.30
N ARG A 20 -69.85 -4.74 8.21
CA ARG A 20 -68.77 -4.73 9.24
C ARG A 20 -67.58 -5.61 8.80
N ALA A 21 -66.29 -5.37 9.09
CA ALA A 21 -65.45 -4.17 9.30
C ALA A 21 -63.99 -4.62 9.59
N SER A 22 -62.88 -3.89 9.36
CA SER A 22 -62.57 -2.77 8.44
C SER A 22 -61.09 -2.34 8.58
N SER A 23 -60.18 -2.66 7.64
CA SER A 23 -58.78 -2.14 7.62
C SER A 23 -58.21 -2.03 6.21
N ASN A 24 -58.05 -0.81 5.69
CA ASN A 24 -57.49 -0.49 4.36
C ASN A 24 -55.97 -0.23 4.43
N PRO A 25 -55.29 -0.25 3.26
CA PRO A 25 -54.59 0.97 2.84
C PRO A 25 -55.11 1.60 1.53
N CYS A 26 -55.15 2.94 1.52
CA CYS A 26 -55.29 3.86 0.38
C CYS A 26 -54.00 4.71 0.32
N SER A 27 -53.63 5.48 -0.71
CA SER A 27 -53.97 5.59 -2.14
C SER A 27 -52.98 6.59 -2.76
N THR A 28 -52.68 6.48 -4.06
CA THR A 28 -51.86 7.46 -4.80
C THR A 28 -52.70 8.64 -5.35
N PRO A 29 -52.12 9.85 -5.57
CA PRO A 29 -52.76 10.95 -6.30
C PRO A 29 -52.24 11.13 -7.75
N ASN A 30 -53.14 11.64 -8.62
CA ASN A 30 -52.94 12.07 -10.02
C ASN A 30 -52.83 13.62 -10.08
N VAL A 31 -52.45 14.35 -11.16
CA VAL A 31 -52.16 14.12 -12.60
C VAL A 31 -51.32 15.35 -13.09
N PRO A 32 -50.43 15.30 -14.14
CA PRO A 32 -50.85 15.18 -15.55
C PRO A 32 -49.82 14.48 -16.49
N SER A 33 -49.97 14.66 -17.81
CA SER A 33 -48.94 14.39 -18.84
C SER A 33 -48.89 15.55 -19.86
N TYR A 34 -47.74 15.80 -20.47
CA TYR A 34 -47.63 16.42 -21.80
C TYR A 34 -46.57 15.66 -22.61
N ALA A 35 -46.96 15.18 -23.79
CA ALA A 35 -46.09 14.38 -24.65
C ALA A 35 -45.30 15.26 -25.64
N VAL A 36 -44.05 14.88 -25.89
CA VAL A 36 -43.29 15.21 -27.11
C VAL A 36 -42.69 13.90 -27.62
N TYR A 37 -42.83 13.65 -28.92
CA TYR A 37 -42.30 12.46 -29.58
C TYR A 37 -40.79 12.59 -29.80
N ASP A 38 -40.03 11.51 -29.58
CA ASP A 38 -38.77 11.28 -30.29
C ASP A 38 -38.55 9.76 -30.55
N ASP A 39 -37.68 9.45 -31.51
CA ASP A 39 -37.71 8.25 -32.35
C ASP A 39 -37.17 6.95 -31.69
N GLY A 40 -37.72 5.83 -32.13
CA GLY A 40 -37.46 4.51 -31.56
C GLY A 40 -36.16 3.87 -32.06
N ARG A 41 -35.08 3.94 -31.25
CA ARG A 41 -33.95 3.02 -31.33
C ARG A 41 -33.59 2.44 -29.97
N SER A 42 -33.98 1.19 -29.74
CA SER A 42 -33.58 0.42 -28.58
C SER A 42 -32.06 0.20 -28.58
N LYS A 43 -31.36 0.96 -27.74
CA LYS A 43 -30.08 0.55 -27.15
C LYS A 43 -30.38 0.08 -25.74
N SER A 44 -29.94 -1.13 -25.40
CA SER A 44 -29.87 -1.56 -24.00
C SER A 44 -28.87 -0.65 -23.28
N GLN A 45 -29.38 0.24 -22.42
CA GLN A 45 -28.52 1.08 -21.59
C GLN A 45 -27.85 0.18 -20.55
N SER A 46 -26.51 0.11 -20.60
CA SER A 46 -25.73 -0.37 -19.46
C SER A 46 -26.14 0.46 -18.24
N ARG A 47 -26.57 -0.21 -17.18
CA ARG A 47 -27.27 0.44 -16.05
C ARG A 47 -26.32 1.11 -15.04
N TYR A 48 -25.00 1.06 -15.28
CA TYR A 48 -23.98 1.52 -14.34
C TYR A 48 -22.87 2.26 -15.09
N SER A 49 -22.49 3.42 -14.57
CA SER A 49 -21.42 4.28 -15.11
C SER A 49 -20.42 4.61 -14.01
N ARG A 50 -19.12 4.67 -14.36
CA ARG A 50 -18.11 5.19 -13.44
C ARG A 50 -18.42 6.64 -13.09
N ILE A 51 -18.15 7.02 -11.84
CA ILE A 51 -18.00 8.41 -11.42
C ILE A 51 -16.84 9.02 -12.25
N GLY A 52 -16.99 10.25 -12.69
CA GLY A 52 -15.95 11.00 -13.41
C GLY A 52 -15.50 12.22 -12.60
N ASP A 53 -14.34 12.78 -12.91
CA ASP A 53 -13.67 13.68 -11.96
C ASP A 53 -14.07 15.17 -12.11
N ASP A 54 -14.82 15.51 -13.16
CA ASP A 54 -15.18 16.89 -13.55
C ASP A 54 -16.50 17.39 -12.92
N TYR A 55 -16.59 17.41 -11.58
CA TYR A 55 -17.73 18.01 -10.87
C TYR A 55 -17.48 19.45 -10.41
N HIS A 56 -18.55 20.24 -10.40
CA HIS A 56 -18.53 21.67 -10.06
C HIS A 56 -19.57 22.06 -8.99
N SER A 57 -20.36 21.12 -8.47
CA SER A 57 -21.24 21.33 -7.32
C SER A 57 -21.56 20.01 -6.58
N LEU A 58 -21.97 20.11 -5.32
CA LEU A 58 -22.35 18.94 -4.50
C LEU A 58 -23.54 18.16 -5.10
N GLU A 59 -24.47 18.84 -5.77
CA GLU A 59 -25.61 18.21 -6.46
C GLU A 59 -25.18 17.44 -7.72
N GLN A 60 -23.98 17.67 -8.25
CA GLN A 60 -23.39 16.84 -9.30
C GLN A 60 -22.77 15.57 -8.71
N VAL A 61 -21.99 15.69 -7.63
CA VAL A 61 -21.42 14.54 -6.88
C VAL A 61 -22.53 13.62 -6.39
N THR A 62 -23.57 14.19 -5.76
CA THR A 62 -24.76 13.44 -5.29
C THR A 62 -25.41 12.64 -6.43
N ARG A 63 -25.61 13.26 -7.61
CA ARG A 63 -26.17 12.53 -8.76
C ARG A 63 -25.23 11.48 -9.33
N ALA A 64 -23.92 11.69 -9.25
CA ALA A 64 -22.94 10.71 -9.69
C ALA A 64 -22.91 9.47 -8.80
N LEU A 65 -22.97 9.64 -7.47
CA LEU A 65 -23.08 8.53 -6.52
C LEU A 65 -24.33 7.67 -6.81
N ALA A 66 -25.48 8.31 -7.06
CA ALA A 66 -26.71 7.62 -7.45
C ALA A 66 -26.57 6.89 -8.80
N GLN A 67 -25.93 7.51 -9.80
CA GLN A 67 -25.68 6.89 -11.11
C GLN A 67 -24.64 5.75 -11.09
N ALA A 68 -23.76 5.74 -10.10
CA ALA A 68 -22.81 4.67 -9.83
C ALA A 68 -23.43 3.48 -9.09
N GLY A 69 -24.66 3.60 -8.59
CA GLY A 69 -25.42 2.51 -7.97
C GLY A 69 -25.57 2.59 -6.45
N LEU A 70 -25.24 3.73 -5.80
CA LEU A 70 -25.66 3.96 -4.42
C LEU A 70 -27.16 4.29 -4.41
N GLU A 71 -27.99 3.32 -4.03
CA GLU A 71 -29.45 3.48 -3.99
C GLU A 71 -29.92 4.07 -2.66
N SER A 72 -29.37 3.58 -1.55
CA SER A 72 -29.64 4.06 -0.19
C SER A 72 -28.52 3.67 0.79
N SER A 73 -28.52 4.28 1.97
CA SER A 73 -27.59 4.02 3.07
C SER A 73 -28.17 4.50 4.40
N ASN A 74 -27.64 4.04 5.52
CA ASN A 74 -27.85 4.64 6.83
C ASN A 74 -26.52 5.25 7.33
N LEU A 75 -26.56 6.33 8.10
CA LEU A 75 -25.35 7.10 8.45
C LEU A 75 -25.01 7.04 9.94
N ILE A 76 -23.74 6.82 10.27
CA ILE A 76 -23.21 6.84 11.65
C ILE A 76 -22.08 7.87 11.71
N VAL A 77 -22.02 8.71 12.76
CA VAL A 77 -20.98 9.75 12.90
C VAL A 77 -20.16 9.55 14.18
N GLY A 78 -18.84 9.48 14.03
CA GLY A 78 -17.87 9.45 15.11
C GLY A 78 -16.96 10.69 15.08
N ILE A 79 -16.93 11.44 16.18
CA ILE A 79 -16.10 12.63 16.34
C ILE A 79 -14.98 12.36 17.34
N ASP A 80 -13.74 12.57 16.92
CA ASP A 80 -12.56 12.52 17.79
C ASP A 80 -12.56 13.70 18.77
N PHE A 81 -12.32 13.42 20.05
CA PHE A 81 -12.14 14.40 21.13
C PHE A 81 -10.81 14.17 21.88
N THR A 82 -9.80 13.64 21.20
CA THR A 82 -8.45 13.52 21.75
C THR A 82 -7.77 14.88 21.90
N LYS A 83 -6.77 14.93 22.78
CA LYS A 83 -6.06 16.12 23.19
C LYS A 83 -5.16 16.72 22.10
N SER A 84 -4.82 15.94 21.08
CA SER A 84 -4.10 16.42 19.89
C SER A 84 -4.79 17.63 19.27
N ASN A 85 -6.13 17.68 19.33
CA ASN A 85 -6.97 18.79 18.86
C ASN A 85 -6.61 20.16 19.48
N GLU A 86 -5.86 20.22 20.58
CA GLU A 86 -5.35 21.47 21.15
C GLU A 86 -4.21 22.09 20.32
N TRP A 87 -3.39 21.28 19.62
CA TRP A 87 -2.16 21.72 18.94
C TRP A 87 -2.05 21.36 17.46
N THR A 88 -2.81 20.40 16.95
CA THR A 88 -2.85 20.03 15.51
C THR A 88 -3.49 21.08 14.61
N GLY A 89 -4.04 22.16 15.17
CA GLY A 89 -4.40 23.39 14.45
C GLY A 89 -3.28 24.43 14.32
N ALA A 90 -2.04 24.10 14.70
CA ALA A 90 -0.92 25.06 14.77
C ALA A 90 -0.62 25.80 13.46
N ARG A 91 -0.69 25.10 12.31
CA ARG A 91 -0.42 25.64 10.97
C ARG A 91 -1.72 25.86 10.19
N SER A 92 -2.59 24.85 10.17
CA SER A 92 -3.85 24.83 9.42
C SER A 92 -4.96 25.71 9.99
N PHE A 93 -5.01 25.88 11.31
CA PHE A 93 -6.09 26.60 11.99
C PHE A 93 -5.59 27.72 12.92
N HIS A 94 -4.54 28.43 12.47
CA HIS A 94 -4.05 29.66 13.09
C HIS A 94 -3.67 29.54 14.59
N ARG A 95 -3.15 28.37 15.01
CA ARG A 95 -2.81 28.06 16.42
C ARG A 95 -4.01 28.04 17.37
N LYS A 96 -5.22 27.85 16.84
CA LYS A 96 -6.40 27.53 17.62
C LYS A 96 -6.56 26.01 17.73
N SER A 97 -7.24 25.55 18.77
CA SER A 97 -7.74 24.17 18.79
C SER A 97 -8.70 23.95 17.62
N LEU A 98 -8.70 22.75 17.03
CA LEU A 98 -9.60 22.39 15.94
C LEU A 98 -11.08 22.35 16.35
N HIS A 99 -11.36 22.18 17.66
CA HIS A 99 -12.70 22.34 18.23
C HIS A 99 -13.04 23.78 18.61
N HIS A 100 -12.19 24.79 18.35
CA HIS A 100 -12.48 26.17 18.75
C HIS A 100 -13.77 26.67 18.08
N LEU A 101 -14.79 26.95 18.90
CA LEU A 101 -16.06 27.52 18.47
C LEU A 101 -15.93 29.04 18.31
N GLY A 102 -16.41 29.57 17.19
CA GLY A 102 -16.49 31.00 16.91
C GLY A 102 -17.57 31.31 15.88
N ASP A 103 -17.46 32.50 15.26
CA ASP A 103 -18.39 32.98 14.23
C ASP A 103 -18.23 32.23 12.89
N SER A 104 -17.03 31.72 12.62
CA SER A 104 -16.71 30.85 11.48
C SER A 104 -16.69 29.39 11.91
N MET A 105 -17.26 28.50 11.09
CA MET A 105 -17.16 27.05 11.28
C MET A 105 -15.70 26.58 11.38
N ASN A 106 -15.40 25.76 12.39
CA ASN A 106 -14.12 25.05 12.48
C ASN A 106 -14.04 23.85 11.51
N PRO A 107 -12.88 23.21 11.31
CA PRO A 107 -12.71 22.14 10.32
C PRO A 107 -13.68 20.96 10.50
N TYR A 108 -14.01 20.59 11.74
CA TYR A 108 -15.03 19.55 12.01
C TYR A 108 -16.41 19.99 11.53
N GLU A 109 -16.85 21.21 11.89
CA GLU A 109 -18.15 21.74 11.45
C GLU A 109 -18.28 21.83 9.93
N GLN A 110 -17.20 22.21 9.24
CA GLN A 110 -17.16 22.25 7.77
C GLN A 110 -17.26 20.83 7.17
N ALA A 111 -16.51 19.86 7.70
CA ALA A 111 -16.57 18.47 7.24
C ALA A 111 -17.96 17.85 7.44
N ILE A 112 -18.55 18.02 8.62
CA ILE A 112 -19.93 17.59 8.95
C ILE A 112 -20.93 18.22 7.95
N SER A 113 -20.83 19.53 7.70
CA SER A 113 -21.75 20.25 6.81
C SER A 113 -21.64 19.81 5.35
N ILE A 114 -20.43 19.62 4.82
CA ILE A 114 -20.24 19.26 3.40
C ILE A 114 -20.66 17.82 3.14
N ILE A 115 -20.21 16.85 3.96
CA ILE A 115 -20.64 15.45 3.81
C ILE A 115 -22.14 15.33 4.03
N GLY A 116 -22.70 16.03 5.02
CA GLY A 116 -24.14 16.03 5.27
C GLY A 116 -24.95 16.51 4.07
N ARG A 117 -24.52 17.57 3.39
CA ARG A 117 -25.16 18.08 2.16
C ARG A 117 -25.05 17.14 0.96
N THR A 118 -24.16 16.15 0.97
CA THR A 118 -24.00 15.18 -0.13
C THR A 118 -24.63 13.82 0.17
N LEU A 119 -24.54 13.33 1.41
CA LEU A 119 -25.08 12.02 1.80
C LEU A 119 -26.55 12.04 2.28
N SER A 120 -27.10 13.19 2.71
CA SER A 120 -28.50 13.26 3.16
C SER A 120 -29.54 12.92 2.09
N ALA A 121 -29.15 12.81 0.82
CA ALA A 121 -30.00 12.34 -0.27
C ALA A 121 -30.16 10.81 -0.32
N PHE A 122 -29.32 10.06 0.41
CA PHE A 122 -29.28 8.60 0.46
C PHE A 122 -29.66 8.03 1.83
N ASP A 123 -29.74 8.86 2.87
CA ASP A 123 -30.03 8.46 4.25
C ASP A 123 -31.50 8.00 4.37
N GLU A 124 -31.75 6.72 4.72
CA GLU A 124 -33.10 6.13 4.66
C GLU A 124 -34.06 6.68 5.72
N ASP A 125 -33.56 6.92 6.94
CA ASP A 125 -34.36 7.30 8.10
C ASP A 125 -34.10 8.72 8.62
N ASN A 126 -33.00 9.35 8.21
CA ASN A 126 -32.49 10.63 8.71
C ASN A 126 -32.18 10.62 10.23
N LEU A 127 -31.95 9.44 10.83
CA LEU A 127 -31.68 9.23 12.25
C LEU A 127 -30.23 8.76 12.46
N ILE A 128 -29.33 9.72 12.65
CA ILE A 128 -27.88 9.50 12.66
C ILE A 128 -27.40 9.20 14.09
N PRO A 129 -26.90 7.97 14.41
CA PRO A 129 -26.20 7.71 15.66
C PRO A 129 -24.90 8.49 15.70
N CYS A 130 -24.73 9.34 16.72
CA CYS A 130 -23.62 10.29 16.84
C CYS A 130 -22.85 10.08 18.13
N PHE A 131 -21.54 9.88 18.01
CA PHE A 131 -20.68 9.52 19.12
C PHE A 131 -19.41 10.37 19.18
N GLY A 132 -18.90 10.57 20.40
CA GLY A 132 -17.55 11.07 20.66
C GLY A 132 -16.63 9.99 21.23
N PHE A 133 -15.33 10.07 20.95
CA PHE A 133 -14.33 9.12 21.45
C PHE A 133 -12.98 9.78 21.75
N GLY A 134 -12.12 9.12 22.52
CA GLY A 134 -10.76 9.61 22.83
C GLY A 134 -10.69 10.70 23.91
N ASP A 135 -11.82 11.09 24.49
CA ASP A 135 -11.87 12.01 25.64
C ASP A 135 -11.46 11.32 26.96
N ALA A 136 -11.39 12.09 28.05
CA ALA A 136 -11.02 11.61 29.38
C ALA A 136 -11.98 10.57 29.98
N SER A 137 -13.20 10.43 29.46
CA SER A 137 -14.17 9.41 29.91
C SER A 137 -14.10 8.12 29.08
N THR A 138 -13.75 8.20 27.79
CA THR A 138 -13.77 7.05 26.85
C THR A 138 -12.41 6.40 26.60
N HIS A 139 -11.33 7.18 26.62
CA HIS A 139 -9.97 6.73 26.25
C HIS A 139 -9.98 5.92 24.94
N ASP A 140 -9.25 4.81 24.87
CA ASP A 140 -9.18 3.87 23.74
C ASP A 140 -10.09 2.64 23.90
N GLN A 141 -11.11 2.72 24.77
CA GLN A 141 -11.94 1.57 25.15
C GLN A 141 -13.43 1.72 24.81
N LYS A 142 -13.96 2.93 24.82
CA LYS A 142 -15.40 3.20 24.68
C LYS A 142 -15.68 4.37 23.72
N VAL A 143 -16.96 4.65 23.54
CA VAL A 143 -17.47 5.90 22.95
C VAL A 143 -18.52 6.50 23.91
N PHE A 144 -18.83 7.78 23.78
CA PHE A 144 -19.97 8.43 24.41
C PHE A 144 -20.98 8.87 23.35
N SER A 145 -22.28 8.73 23.61
CA SER A 145 -23.33 9.20 22.70
C SER A 145 -23.51 10.72 22.82
N PHE A 146 -23.93 11.37 21.74
CA PHE A 146 -24.29 12.79 21.73
C PHE A 146 -25.60 13.09 22.47
N TYR A 147 -26.42 12.07 22.74
CA TYR A 147 -27.59 12.15 23.60
C TYR A 147 -27.60 11.03 24.67
N PRO A 148 -28.29 11.22 25.82
CA PRO A 148 -28.61 10.14 26.73
C PRO A 148 -29.55 9.10 26.07
N ASP A 149 -29.66 7.93 26.71
CA ASP A 149 -30.68 6.91 26.42
C ASP A 149 -30.77 6.49 24.93
N ASP A 150 -29.61 6.46 24.26
CA ASP A 150 -29.42 6.05 22.85
C ASP A 150 -30.29 6.81 21.82
N GLN A 151 -30.72 8.04 22.15
CA GLN A 151 -31.40 8.92 21.19
C GLN A 151 -30.47 9.31 20.02
N LEU A 152 -31.01 9.24 18.81
CA LEU A 152 -30.32 9.56 17.55
C LEU A 152 -30.53 11.02 17.14
N CYS A 153 -29.63 11.58 16.32
CA CYS A 153 -29.75 12.93 15.77
C CYS A 153 -30.62 12.92 14.50
N ASN A 154 -31.58 13.84 14.39
CA ASN A 154 -32.41 14.02 13.20
C ASN A 154 -31.68 14.83 12.12
N GLY A 155 -30.79 14.17 11.37
CA GLY A 155 -29.97 14.74 10.30
C GLY A 155 -28.80 15.62 10.77
N PHE A 156 -27.93 15.99 9.82
CA PHE A 156 -26.64 16.67 10.08
C PHE A 156 -26.73 18.06 10.75
N GLU A 157 -27.88 18.74 10.66
CA GLU A 157 -28.12 20.00 11.36
C GLU A 157 -28.18 19.80 12.89
N GLU A 158 -28.78 18.68 13.34
CA GLU A 158 -28.79 18.32 14.75
C GLU A 158 -27.41 17.82 15.21
N VAL A 159 -26.70 17.05 14.37
CA VAL A 159 -25.30 16.65 14.63
C VAL A 159 -24.41 17.88 14.87
N SER A 160 -24.50 18.88 14.00
CA SER A 160 -23.76 20.14 14.10
C SER A 160 -24.12 20.94 15.36
N SER A 161 -25.42 21.02 15.67
CA SER A 161 -25.93 21.70 16.86
C SER A 161 -25.45 21.04 18.15
N ARG A 162 -25.54 19.70 18.23
CA ARG A 162 -25.10 18.91 19.38
C ARG A 162 -23.59 18.92 19.55
N TYR A 163 -22.82 18.87 18.47
CA TYR A 163 -21.36 19.06 18.51
C TYR A 163 -20.98 20.39 19.20
N ARG A 164 -21.58 21.52 18.79
CA ARG A 164 -21.32 22.84 19.41
C ARG A 164 -21.72 22.90 20.89
N GLU A 165 -22.74 22.16 21.31
CA GLU A 165 -23.14 22.07 22.72
C GLU A 165 -22.23 21.18 23.58
N ILE A 166 -21.68 20.12 22.98
CA ILE A 166 -20.86 19.10 23.64
C ILE A 166 -19.43 19.60 23.80
N VAL A 167 -18.81 20.15 22.75
CA VAL A 167 -17.41 20.62 22.72
C VAL A 167 -16.97 21.35 24.00
N PRO A 168 -17.71 22.34 24.56
CA PRO A 168 -17.28 23.05 25.77
C PRO A 168 -17.33 22.23 27.07
N ARG A 169 -17.88 21.01 27.04
CA ARG A 169 -18.09 20.11 28.19
C ARG A 169 -17.14 18.90 28.17
N VAL A 170 -16.47 18.63 27.06
CA VAL A 170 -15.55 17.49 26.90
C VAL A 170 -14.17 17.82 27.45
N ASN A 171 -13.58 16.90 28.22
CA ASN A 171 -12.19 16.98 28.64
C ASN A 171 -11.33 16.17 27.67
N LEU A 172 -10.59 16.84 26.78
CA LEU A 172 -9.80 16.17 25.73
C LEU A 172 -8.66 15.32 26.34
N ALA A 173 -8.49 14.08 25.88
CA ALA A 173 -7.49 13.15 26.42
C ALA A 173 -6.88 12.23 25.35
N GLY A 174 -6.76 10.92 25.63
CA GLY A 174 -6.18 9.94 24.71
C GLY A 174 -5.90 8.61 25.41
N PRO A 175 -5.29 7.64 24.71
CA PRO A 175 -4.73 7.75 23.35
C PRO A 175 -5.80 7.71 22.23
N THR A 176 -5.45 8.20 21.04
CA THR A 176 -6.27 8.11 19.82
C THR A 176 -6.37 6.67 19.34
N SER A 177 -7.58 6.14 19.23
CA SER A 177 -7.88 4.84 18.63
C SER A 177 -9.27 4.85 18.01
N PHE A 178 -9.40 4.33 16.78
CA PHE A 178 -10.70 4.24 16.09
C PHE A 178 -11.41 2.91 16.34
N ALA A 179 -10.74 1.94 16.96
CA ALA A 179 -11.33 0.63 17.28
C ALA A 179 -12.63 0.73 18.10
N PRO A 180 -12.80 1.62 19.11
CA PRO A 180 -14.05 1.73 19.85
C PRO A 180 -15.25 2.16 19.00
N ILE A 181 -15.07 3.13 18.10
CA ILE A 181 -16.15 3.64 17.25
C ILE A 181 -16.48 2.66 16.11
N ILE A 182 -15.48 2.03 15.49
CA ILE A 182 -15.71 1.02 14.45
C ILE A 182 -16.45 -0.20 15.01
N GLU A 183 -16.06 -0.69 16.20
CA GLU A 183 -16.76 -1.80 16.85
C GLU A 183 -18.19 -1.44 17.29
N THR A 184 -18.45 -0.17 17.63
CA THR A 184 -19.81 0.32 17.91
C THR A 184 -20.66 0.39 16.63
N ALA A 185 -20.07 0.79 15.50
CA ALA A 185 -20.75 0.78 14.21
C ALA A 185 -21.10 -0.64 13.74
N ILE A 186 -20.21 -1.62 13.95
CA ILE A 186 -20.49 -3.05 13.67
C ILE A 186 -21.73 -3.53 14.45
N GLU A 187 -21.88 -3.14 15.72
CA GLU A 187 -23.07 -3.46 16.52
C GLU A 187 -24.34 -2.80 15.98
N ILE A 188 -24.29 -1.55 15.52
CA ILE A 188 -25.44 -0.87 14.89
C ILE A 188 -25.85 -1.59 13.60
N VAL A 189 -24.88 -2.01 12.77
CA VAL A 189 -25.15 -2.79 11.55
C VAL A 189 -25.74 -4.18 11.87
N ASP A 190 -25.29 -4.84 12.93
CA ASP A 190 -25.83 -6.14 13.35
C ASP A 190 -27.25 -6.03 13.95
N ASN A 191 -27.51 -4.97 14.73
CA ASN A 191 -28.82 -4.70 15.35
C ASN A 191 -29.87 -4.22 14.34
N SER A 192 -29.46 -3.56 13.26
CA SER A 192 -30.31 -3.20 12.10
C SER A 192 -30.56 -4.39 11.14
N CYS A 193 -30.27 -5.62 11.58
CA CYS A 193 -30.40 -6.84 10.77
C CYS A 193 -29.55 -6.85 9.48
N GLY A 194 -28.40 -6.16 9.48
CA GLY A 194 -27.53 -6.08 8.32
C GLY A 194 -28.03 -5.13 7.22
N GLN A 195 -28.58 -3.98 7.59
CA GLN A 195 -28.78 -2.86 6.65
C GLN A 195 -27.43 -2.21 6.32
N TYR A 196 -27.30 -1.63 5.11
CA TYR A 196 -26.08 -0.94 4.72
C TYR A 196 -25.87 0.36 5.50
N HIS A 197 -24.66 0.56 6.03
CA HIS A 197 -24.27 1.75 6.77
C HIS A 197 -22.96 2.35 6.26
N VAL A 198 -22.85 3.69 6.35
CA VAL A 198 -21.60 4.43 6.19
C VAL A 198 -21.24 5.08 7.53
N LEU A 199 -20.10 4.69 8.10
CA LEU A 199 -19.51 5.31 9.29
C LEU A 199 -18.58 6.46 8.88
N LEU A 200 -18.99 7.69 9.16
CA LEU A 200 -18.16 8.88 9.04
C LEU A 200 -17.38 9.12 10.33
N ILE A 201 -16.06 8.93 10.31
CA ILE A 201 -15.15 9.31 11.39
C ILE A 201 -14.47 10.63 11.02
N ILE A 202 -14.45 11.61 11.92
CA ILE A 202 -13.68 12.85 11.76
C ILE A 202 -12.66 12.92 12.90
N ALA A 203 -11.38 13.06 12.56
CA ALA A 203 -10.26 12.98 13.50
C ALA A 203 -9.12 13.93 13.16
N ASP A 204 -8.26 14.25 14.14
CA ASP A 204 -7.19 15.24 13.97
C ASP A 204 -5.76 14.71 13.83
N GLY A 205 -5.60 13.41 14.00
CA GLY A 205 -4.37 12.70 13.74
C GLY A 205 -4.60 11.21 13.57
N GLN A 206 -3.57 10.53 13.12
CA GLN A 206 -3.55 9.06 13.09
C GLN A 206 -3.57 8.43 14.50
N VAL A 207 -3.88 7.14 14.55
CA VAL A 207 -3.87 6.31 15.77
C VAL A 207 -2.56 6.47 16.55
N THR A 208 -2.65 6.56 17.88
CA THR A 208 -1.47 6.84 18.71
C THR A 208 -0.46 5.68 18.70
N SER A 209 0.72 5.95 18.18
CA SER A 209 1.89 5.07 18.31
C SER A 209 2.46 5.12 19.73
N SER A 210 2.71 3.95 20.32
CA SER A 210 3.29 3.84 21.66
C SER A 210 4.75 4.32 21.69
N VAL A 211 5.02 5.39 22.44
CA VAL A 211 6.38 5.93 22.62
C VAL A 211 7.28 4.87 23.26
N GLY A 212 8.17 4.26 22.47
CA GLY A 212 9.13 3.25 22.93
C GLY A 212 8.90 1.81 22.43
N THR A 213 7.95 1.55 21.52
CA THR A 213 7.94 0.26 20.81
C THR A 213 9.15 0.15 19.88
N VAL A 214 9.78 -1.03 19.89
CA VAL A 214 10.91 -1.37 19.02
C VAL A 214 10.48 -1.28 17.55
N ASN A 215 11.32 -0.65 16.71
CA ASN A 215 11.06 -0.40 15.29
C ASN A 215 10.44 -1.62 14.58
N GLY A 216 9.27 -1.44 13.97
CA GLY A 216 8.59 -2.45 13.15
C GLY A 216 7.43 -3.20 13.83
N LYS A 217 7.09 -2.89 15.09
CA LYS A 217 5.92 -3.47 15.76
C LYS A 217 4.82 -2.42 16.00
N LEU A 218 3.62 -2.71 15.50
CA LEU A 218 2.42 -1.90 15.70
C LEU A 218 2.12 -1.71 17.20
N SER A 219 1.59 -0.54 17.56
CA SER A 219 1.05 -0.27 18.90
C SER A 219 -0.20 -1.13 19.14
N SER A 220 -0.59 -1.28 20.40
CA SER A 220 -1.87 -1.91 20.76
C SER A 220 -3.06 -1.23 20.09
N GLN A 221 -3.05 0.10 20.03
CA GLN A 221 -4.11 0.93 19.46
C GLN A 221 -4.16 0.76 17.93
N GLU A 222 -3.00 0.71 17.27
CA GLU A 222 -2.86 0.48 15.83
C GLU A 222 -3.38 -0.90 15.44
N GLN A 223 -2.92 -1.97 16.13
CA GLN A 223 -3.37 -3.33 15.87
C GLN A 223 -4.88 -3.51 16.15
N ASN A 224 -5.39 -2.93 17.23
CA ASN A 224 -6.83 -2.98 17.54
C ASN A 224 -7.66 -2.27 16.47
N THR A 225 -7.16 -1.16 15.91
CA THR A 225 -7.86 -0.42 14.84
C THR A 225 -7.89 -1.22 13.54
N ILE A 226 -6.76 -1.81 13.13
CA ILE A 226 -6.70 -2.71 11.96
C ILE A 226 -7.64 -3.90 12.15
N ASN A 227 -7.62 -4.54 13.32
CA ASN A 227 -8.50 -5.67 13.62
C ASN A 227 -9.99 -5.27 13.53
N ALA A 228 -10.35 -4.06 13.99
CA ALA A 228 -11.72 -3.54 13.90
C ALA A 228 -12.14 -3.27 12.43
N ILE A 229 -11.26 -2.73 11.58
CA ILE A 229 -11.53 -2.52 10.15
C ILE A 229 -11.71 -3.87 9.42
N VAL A 230 -10.78 -4.81 9.63
CA VAL A 230 -10.90 -6.18 9.08
C VAL A 230 -12.21 -6.83 9.54
N ARG A 231 -12.59 -6.66 10.82
CA ARG A 231 -13.87 -7.14 11.33
C ARG A 231 -15.06 -6.46 10.66
N ALA A 232 -15.02 -5.14 10.47
CA ALA A 232 -16.07 -4.36 9.82
C ALA A 232 -16.33 -4.82 8.37
N SER A 233 -15.29 -5.22 7.63
CA SER A 233 -15.45 -5.77 6.27
C SER A 233 -16.28 -7.07 6.19
N ASN A 234 -16.61 -7.68 7.33
CA ASN A 234 -17.53 -8.83 7.38
C ASN A 234 -19.01 -8.41 7.56
N TYR A 235 -19.31 -7.11 7.55
CA TYR A 235 -20.63 -6.53 7.69
C TYR A 235 -20.88 -5.57 6.51
N PRO A 236 -22.14 -5.22 6.19
CA PRO A 236 -22.44 -4.20 5.20
C PRO A 236 -22.15 -2.78 5.74
N LEU A 237 -20.87 -2.51 6.00
CA LEU A 237 -20.36 -1.31 6.68
C LEU A 237 -19.13 -0.74 5.96
N SER A 238 -19.33 0.44 5.37
CA SER A 238 -18.26 1.28 4.81
C SER A 238 -17.80 2.31 5.84
N ILE A 239 -16.52 2.67 5.83
CA ILE A 239 -15.91 3.60 6.78
C ILE A 239 -15.25 4.73 6.00
N VAL A 240 -15.59 5.98 6.31
CA VAL A 240 -14.95 7.19 5.77
C VAL A 240 -14.25 7.93 6.90
N LEU A 241 -12.93 8.02 6.86
CA LEU A 241 -12.11 8.78 7.81
C LEU A 241 -11.68 10.13 7.21
N VAL A 242 -12.17 11.20 7.81
CA VAL A 242 -11.84 12.59 7.43
C VAL A 242 -10.74 13.13 8.35
N GLY A 243 -9.57 13.41 7.78
CA GLY A 243 -8.43 13.99 8.48
C GLY A 243 -8.44 15.53 8.52
N VAL A 244 -8.66 16.12 9.69
CA VAL A 244 -8.67 17.57 9.92
C VAL A 244 -7.43 18.04 10.71
N GLY A 245 -6.85 19.19 10.39
CA GLY A 245 -5.61 19.65 11.02
C GLY A 245 -4.30 19.19 10.35
N ASP A 246 -3.20 19.40 11.08
CA ASP A 246 -1.82 19.36 10.58
C ASP A 246 -1.25 17.94 10.33
N GLY A 247 -1.95 16.87 10.75
CA GLY A 247 -1.49 15.49 10.66
C GLY A 247 -0.45 15.11 11.73
N PRO A 248 0.32 14.01 11.55
CA PRO A 248 0.53 13.26 10.30
C PRO A 248 -0.62 12.32 9.91
N TRP A 249 -0.67 12.00 8.62
CA TRP A 249 -1.72 11.17 7.98
C TRP A 249 -1.18 9.90 7.30
N ASP A 250 0.14 9.68 7.31
CA ASP A 250 0.82 8.63 6.52
C ASP A 250 0.42 7.20 6.92
N MET A 251 -0.13 7.01 8.12
CA MET A 251 -0.72 5.74 8.54
C MET A 251 -2.12 5.53 7.95
N MET A 252 -2.92 6.59 7.78
CA MET A 252 -4.30 6.48 7.29
C MET A 252 -4.36 6.20 5.80
N HIS A 253 -3.45 6.79 5.01
CA HIS A 253 -3.21 6.37 3.61
C HIS A 253 -2.72 4.92 3.47
N LYS A 254 -2.19 4.29 4.52
CA LYS A 254 -1.93 2.84 4.50
C LYS A 254 -3.19 2.03 4.83
N PHE A 255 -4.12 2.60 5.59
CA PHE A 255 -5.35 1.92 5.97
C PHE A 255 -6.38 1.93 4.84
N ASP A 256 -6.31 2.89 3.90
CA ASP A 256 -6.94 2.85 2.57
C ASP A 256 -6.63 1.53 1.86
N ASP A 257 -5.53 1.43 1.11
CA ASP A 257 -5.32 0.31 0.18
C ASP A 257 -4.64 -0.94 0.79
N ASN A 258 -4.08 -0.85 2.00
CA ASN A 258 -3.06 -1.80 2.47
C ASN A 258 -3.42 -2.57 3.75
N ILE A 259 -4.71 -2.81 4.02
CA ILE A 259 -5.15 -3.71 5.10
C ILE A 259 -5.36 -5.13 4.56
N PRO A 260 -4.48 -6.10 4.90
CA PRO A 260 -4.66 -7.48 4.48
C PRO A 260 -5.81 -8.17 5.23
N SER A 261 -6.39 -9.19 4.61
CA SER A 261 -7.43 -10.06 5.18
C SER A 261 -8.83 -9.45 5.42
N ARG A 262 -9.10 -8.24 4.91
CA ARG A 262 -10.48 -7.73 4.77
C ARG A 262 -11.23 -8.48 3.66
N ALA A 263 -12.54 -8.67 3.80
CA ALA A 263 -13.35 -9.43 2.84
C ALA A 263 -13.68 -8.64 1.56
N PHE A 264 -13.77 -7.31 1.68
CA PHE A 264 -13.81 -6.35 0.59
C PHE A 264 -13.15 -5.04 1.07
N ASP A 265 -12.89 -4.11 0.16
CA ASP A 265 -12.43 -2.78 0.57
C ASP A 265 -13.57 -1.98 1.20
N ASN A 266 -13.38 -1.49 2.41
CA ASN A 266 -14.45 -0.88 3.20
C ASN A 266 -13.98 0.35 4.00
N PHE A 267 -12.83 0.93 3.64
CA PHE A 267 -12.23 2.05 4.37
C PHE A 267 -11.65 3.07 3.38
N GLN A 268 -12.21 4.29 3.40
CA GLN A 268 -11.72 5.47 2.66
C GLN A 268 -11.13 6.49 3.64
N PHE A 269 -9.94 7.03 3.36
CA PHE A 269 -9.35 8.18 4.03
C PHE A 269 -9.29 9.40 3.12
N VAL A 270 -9.63 10.57 3.68
CA VAL A 270 -9.60 11.85 2.95
C VAL A 270 -8.94 12.95 3.78
N ASN A 271 -7.92 13.59 3.21
CA ASN A 271 -7.20 14.70 3.85
C ASN A 271 -7.92 16.03 3.61
N PHE A 272 -8.98 16.28 4.39
CA PHE A 272 -9.78 17.51 4.33
C PHE A 272 -8.93 18.78 4.35
N THR A 273 -7.90 18.82 5.20
CA THR A 273 -7.05 20.01 5.38
C THR A 273 -6.23 20.34 4.14
N GLU A 274 -5.71 19.32 3.45
CA GLU A 274 -4.99 19.52 2.20
C GLU A 274 -5.90 20.07 1.11
N ILE A 275 -7.10 19.51 0.94
CA ILE A 275 -8.11 19.99 -0.03
C ILE A 275 -8.50 21.44 0.30
N MET A 276 -8.83 21.73 1.57
CA MET A 276 -9.22 23.06 1.99
C MET A 276 -8.07 24.08 1.93
N SER A 277 -6.81 23.65 1.88
CA SER A 277 -5.64 24.52 1.68
C SER A 277 -5.40 24.95 0.22
N LYS A 278 -5.99 24.26 -0.77
CA LYS A 278 -5.77 24.53 -2.21
C LYS A 278 -6.16 25.97 -2.59
N ASN A 279 -5.48 26.58 -3.56
CA ASN A 279 -5.77 27.95 -4.00
C ASN A 279 -6.84 27.99 -5.11
N ILE A 280 -8.05 27.52 -4.79
CA ILE A 280 -9.21 27.40 -5.69
C ILE A 280 -10.49 27.94 -5.01
N PRO A 281 -11.58 28.24 -5.75
CA PRO A 281 -12.84 28.70 -5.17
C PRO A 281 -13.43 27.72 -4.15
N MET A 282 -14.09 28.21 -3.10
CA MET A 282 -14.62 27.38 -2.01
C MET A 282 -15.56 26.27 -2.50
N SER A 283 -16.47 26.58 -3.42
CA SER A 283 -17.38 25.58 -4.01
C SER A 283 -16.66 24.42 -4.70
N LYS A 284 -15.47 24.66 -5.29
CA LYS A 284 -14.64 23.59 -5.85
C LYS A 284 -13.98 22.77 -4.76
N LYS A 285 -13.53 23.37 -3.64
CA LYS A 285 -13.01 22.64 -2.48
C LYS A 285 -14.07 21.74 -1.83
N GLU A 286 -15.29 22.26 -1.66
CA GLU A 286 -16.43 21.49 -1.17
C GLU A 286 -16.71 20.29 -2.09
N THR A 287 -16.70 20.52 -3.41
CA THR A 287 -16.97 19.47 -4.40
C THR A 287 -15.86 18.42 -4.47
N GLU A 288 -14.59 18.84 -4.42
CA GLU A 288 -13.42 17.96 -4.41
C GLU A 288 -13.37 17.13 -3.12
N PHE A 289 -13.62 17.74 -1.96
CA PHE A 289 -13.72 17.02 -0.70
C PHE A 289 -14.88 16.01 -0.68
N ALA A 290 -16.07 16.39 -1.17
CA ALA A 290 -17.20 15.48 -1.23
C ALA A 290 -16.99 14.33 -2.24
N LEU A 291 -16.20 14.54 -3.30
CA LEU A 291 -15.82 13.48 -4.22
C LEU A 291 -14.79 12.54 -3.59
N ASP A 292 -13.64 13.07 -3.14
CA ASP A 292 -12.55 12.30 -2.52
C ASP A 292 -13.03 11.49 -1.30
N ALA A 293 -14.01 11.99 -0.56
CA ALA A 293 -14.57 11.30 0.61
C ALA A 293 -15.55 10.16 0.29
N LEU A 294 -16.16 10.17 -0.90
CA LEU A 294 -17.35 9.33 -1.20
C LEU A 294 -17.24 8.51 -2.49
N MET A 295 -16.21 8.73 -3.32
CA MET A 295 -16.12 8.11 -4.64
C MET A 295 -16.05 6.57 -4.63
N GLU A 296 -15.53 5.97 -3.56
CA GLU A 296 -15.54 4.51 -3.39
C GLU A 296 -16.86 3.94 -2.87
N ILE A 297 -17.70 4.74 -2.18
CA ILE A 297 -18.88 4.25 -1.46
C ILE A 297 -19.84 3.42 -2.34
N PRO A 298 -20.08 3.72 -3.63
CA PRO A 298 -20.91 2.87 -4.49
C PRO A 298 -20.26 1.50 -4.82
N SER A 299 -18.93 1.44 -4.99
CA SER A 299 -18.22 0.16 -5.15
C SER A 299 -18.16 -0.65 -3.86
N GLN A 300 -17.98 0.01 -2.71
CA GLN A 300 -18.02 -0.62 -1.40
C GLN A 300 -19.43 -1.18 -1.13
N TYR A 301 -20.49 -0.40 -1.41
CA TYR A 301 -21.88 -0.86 -1.37
C TYR A 301 -22.13 -2.09 -2.26
N LYS A 302 -21.71 -2.03 -3.53
CA LYS A 302 -21.81 -3.17 -4.47
C LYS A 302 -21.13 -4.43 -3.92
N ALA A 303 -19.94 -4.31 -3.34
CA ALA A 303 -19.24 -5.45 -2.75
C ALA A 303 -20.04 -6.09 -1.59
N THR A 304 -20.80 -5.32 -0.80
CA THR A 304 -21.67 -5.89 0.25
C THR A 304 -22.85 -6.69 -0.32
N ILE A 305 -23.35 -6.32 -1.51
CA ILE A 305 -24.38 -7.07 -2.25
C ILE A 305 -23.77 -8.36 -2.81
N ASP A 306 -22.63 -8.25 -3.50
CA ASP A 306 -21.97 -9.37 -4.17
C ASP A 306 -21.49 -10.44 -3.16
N LEU A 307 -21.05 -10.02 -1.97
CA LEU A 307 -20.70 -10.90 -0.83
C LEU A 307 -21.91 -11.36 0.01
N GLN A 308 -23.13 -10.99 -0.36
CA GLN A 308 -24.38 -11.35 0.32
C GLN A 308 -24.38 -11.00 1.83
N LEU A 309 -23.83 -9.83 2.18
CA LEU A 309 -23.73 -9.37 3.57
C LEU A 309 -25.01 -8.69 4.08
N LEU A 310 -25.86 -8.19 3.17
CA LEU A 310 -27.12 -7.54 3.50
C LEU A 310 -28.15 -8.52 4.08
N GLY A 311 -28.94 -8.06 5.05
CA GLY A 311 -30.01 -8.86 5.67
C GLY A 311 -29.52 -9.98 6.59
N CYS A 312 -28.23 -10.03 6.91
CA CYS A 312 -27.60 -11.11 7.68
C CYS A 312 -27.14 -10.63 9.07
N GLN A 313 -27.79 -11.12 10.13
CA GLN A 313 -27.35 -10.91 11.51
C GLN A 313 -26.31 -11.97 11.92
N LYS A 314 -25.19 -11.53 12.50
CA LYS A 314 -24.02 -12.34 12.87
C LYS A 314 -23.75 -12.40 14.38
N GLY A 315 -24.41 -11.57 15.20
CA GLY A 315 -24.35 -11.62 16.66
C GLY A 315 -23.13 -10.89 17.22
N ALA A 316 -23.07 -9.58 16.98
CA ALA A 316 -22.02 -8.71 17.52
C ALA A 316 -22.11 -8.61 19.07
N PRO A 317 -20.98 -8.60 19.78
CA PRO A 317 -20.96 -8.47 21.23
C PRO A 317 -21.21 -7.02 21.65
N GLY A 318 -22.31 -6.79 22.36
CA GLY A 318 -22.78 -5.43 22.66
C GLY A 318 -21.83 -4.57 23.52
N ARG A 319 -21.73 -3.29 23.17
CA ARG A 319 -20.90 -2.26 23.80
C ARG A 319 -21.74 -1.04 24.18
N ASN A 320 -22.03 -0.92 25.47
CA ASN A 320 -22.76 0.23 25.99
C ASN A 320 -21.91 1.52 25.87
N ALA A 321 -22.39 2.46 25.05
CA ALA A 321 -21.89 3.83 25.01
C ALA A 321 -22.07 4.54 26.37
N LEU A 322 -21.22 5.52 26.65
CA LEU A 322 -21.39 6.40 27.80
C LEU A 322 -22.40 7.53 27.48
N PRO A 323 -23.11 8.08 28.48
CA PRO A 323 -23.91 9.29 28.27
C PRO A 323 -23.03 10.51 27.96
N PRO A 324 -23.59 11.60 27.39
CA PRO A 324 -22.83 12.80 27.04
C PRO A 324 -22.09 13.42 28.25
N PRO A 325 -20.87 13.95 28.08
CA PRO A 325 -20.12 14.61 29.15
C PRO A 325 -20.89 15.77 29.82
N LEU A 326 -21.06 15.67 31.13
CA LEU A 326 -21.61 16.73 31.98
C LEU A 326 -20.46 17.63 32.47
N GLY A 327 -20.41 18.87 31.97
CA GLY A 327 -19.38 19.83 32.35
C GLY A 327 -19.47 20.25 33.83
N ASN A 328 -18.31 20.47 34.47
CA ASN A 328 -18.23 20.92 35.87
C ASN A 328 -18.74 22.36 36.03
N GLY A 329 -20.01 22.52 36.41
CA GLY A 329 -20.62 23.80 36.79
C GLY A 329 -21.42 23.68 38.09
N SER A 330 -21.07 24.48 39.11
CA SER A 330 -21.63 24.40 40.47
C SER A 330 -22.98 25.15 40.63
N VAL A 331 -24.08 24.44 40.93
CA VAL A 331 -25.38 24.94 41.51
C VAL A 331 -26.15 23.75 42.16
N ASN A 332 -27.29 23.90 42.89
CA ASN A 332 -27.41 24.24 44.33
C ASN A 332 -28.86 24.64 44.82
N SER A 333 -29.84 23.73 45.15
CA SER A 333 -31.20 24.16 45.68
C SER A 333 -32.15 23.28 46.58
N TYR A 334 -31.94 21.98 46.89
CA TYR A 334 -32.21 21.16 48.14
C TYR A 334 -32.89 19.76 47.96
N THR A 335 -32.73 18.86 48.94
CA THR A 335 -33.34 17.50 49.00
C THR A 335 -34.52 17.39 49.99
N THR A 336 -35.62 16.72 49.61
CA THR A 336 -36.50 15.99 50.55
C THR A 336 -37.19 14.82 49.84
N TYR A 337 -37.09 13.60 50.40
CA TYR A 337 -37.73 12.40 49.85
C TYR A 337 -39.24 12.39 50.15
N SER A 338 -40.06 12.28 49.11
CA SER A 338 -41.40 11.65 49.14
C SER A 338 -41.90 11.44 47.70
N SER A 339 -41.85 10.20 47.19
CA SER A 339 -42.63 9.84 46.00
C SER A 339 -44.11 10.01 46.33
N PRO A 340 -44.90 10.70 45.48
CA PRO A 340 -45.70 9.93 44.52
C PRO A 340 -46.08 10.72 43.23
N ARG A 341 -45.45 10.40 42.09
CA ARG A 341 -45.68 11.00 40.75
C ARG A 341 -45.33 12.50 40.63
N SER A 342 -45.14 12.94 39.37
CA SER A 342 -45.12 14.32 38.85
C SER A 342 -44.06 15.34 39.31
N ASN A 343 -43.29 15.84 38.32
CA ASN A 343 -42.74 17.20 38.12
C ASN A 343 -41.64 17.81 39.05
N ALA A 344 -40.42 17.90 38.48
CA ALA A 344 -39.49 19.07 38.42
C ALA A 344 -38.72 19.68 39.66
N ALA A 345 -37.36 19.67 39.53
CA ALA A 345 -36.35 20.74 39.81
C ALA A 345 -35.54 20.90 41.15
N TYR A 346 -34.20 20.68 41.03
CA TYR A 346 -32.98 21.37 41.61
C TYR A 346 -32.40 21.13 43.07
N VAL A 347 -31.05 20.88 43.18
CA VAL A 347 -30.30 20.20 44.32
C VAL A 347 -28.84 20.76 44.59
N PRO A 348 -28.22 20.69 45.82
CA PRO A 348 -26.86 21.14 46.25
C PRO A 348 -26.04 19.99 46.92
N CYS A 349 -24.94 20.11 47.71
CA CYS A 349 -23.85 21.05 48.08
C CYS A 349 -22.77 20.18 48.79
N THR A 350 -21.52 20.58 49.11
CA THR A 350 -20.69 21.77 48.81
C THR A 350 -19.35 21.24 48.25
N ASP A 351 -18.59 22.10 47.59
CA ASP A 351 -17.29 21.83 46.96
C ASP A 351 -16.12 21.61 47.97
N HIS A 352 -15.03 20.94 47.55
CA HIS A 352 -13.62 21.24 47.93
C HIS A 352 -12.58 20.26 47.32
N SER A 353 -11.33 20.71 47.26
CA SER A 353 -10.28 20.24 46.33
C SER A 353 -8.99 19.70 47.00
N SER A 354 -8.11 19.11 46.18
CA SER A 354 -6.64 18.96 46.35
C SER A 354 -5.99 17.83 47.19
N ASP A 355 -6.71 17.04 48.00
CA ASP A 355 -6.05 16.27 49.08
C ASP A 355 -5.55 14.82 48.78
N ASN A 356 -5.61 14.34 47.54
CA ASN A 356 -5.47 12.89 47.25
C ASN A 356 -4.02 12.34 47.18
N ARG A 357 -3.00 13.05 47.70
CA ARG A 357 -1.58 12.61 47.70
C ARG A 357 -1.16 11.82 48.95
N HIS A 358 -1.91 11.90 50.04
CA HIS A 358 -1.58 11.27 51.32
C HIS A 358 -2.25 9.89 51.50
N CYS A 359 -1.61 9.00 52.25
CA CYS A 359 -2.09 7.64 52.51
C CYS A 359 -3.46 7.69 53.22
N PRO A 360 -4.49 6.97 52.75
CA PRO A 360 -5.84 7.05 53.33
C PRO A 360 -5.93 6.44 54.75
N SER A 361 -4.94 5.65 55.16
CA SER A 361 -4.90 5.04 56.51
C SER A 361 -4.26 5.93 57.57
N CYS A 362 -3.33 6.81 57.20
CA CYS A 362 -2.64 7.69 58.14
C CYS A 362 -2.59 9.15 57.74
N LEU A 363 -3.19 9.57 56.62
CA LEU A 363 -3.42 10.95 56.16
C LEU A 363 -2.20 11.91 56.06
N TRP A 364 -0.99 11.50 56.46
CA TRP A 364 0.22 12.33 56.49
C TRP A 364 1.35 11.82 55.60
N ASN A 365 1.57 10.50 55.51
CA ASN A 365 2.62 9.94 54.66
C ASN A 365 2.17 9.87 53.19
N LYS A 366 3.09 10.11 52.25
CA LYS A 366 2.85 9.90 50.80
C LYS A 366 2.48 8.44 50.51
N LYS A 367 1.72 8.22 49.43
CA LYS A 367 1.40 6.89 48.89
C LYS A 367 2.60 6.28 48.15
N ASP A 368 3.42 5.48 48.83
CA ASP A 368 4.59 4.80 48.27
C ASP A 368 4.47 3.26 48.23
N LEU A 369 3.30 2.68 48.50
CA LEU A 369 3.05 1.23 48.42
C LEU A 369 1.70 0.92 47.76
N ALA A 370 1.73 0.23 46.62
CA ALA A 370 0.55 -0.27 45.90
C ALA A 370 0.26 -1.73 46.23
N PHE A 371 -1.02 -2.10 46.27
CA PHE A 371 -1.48 -3.48 46.36
C PHE A 371 -1.84 -4.04 44.99
N GLY A 372 -1.87 -5.37 44.84
CA GLY A 372 -2.27 -6.05 43.60
C GLY A 372 -3.66 -5.68 43.06
N CYS A 373 -4.53 -5.08 43.89
CA CYS A 373 -5.83 -4.54 43.50
C CYS A 373 -5.79 -3.06 43.02
N GLY A 374 -4.61 -2.49 42.75
CA GLY A 374 -4.41 -1.12 42.26
C GLY A 374 -4.45 -0.01 43.32
N HIS A 375 -5.03 -0.28 44.49
CA HIS A 375 -5.12 0.68 45.59
C HIS A 375 -3.78 0.91 46.31
N GLN A 376 -3.59 2.12 46.86
CA GLN A 376 -2.30 2.58 47.39
C GLN A 376 -2.38 3.08 48.85
N THR A 377 -1.32 2.83 49.60
CA THR A 377 -1.07 3.30 50.98
C THR A 377 0.40 3.76 51.10
N CYS A 378 0.83 4.23 52.27
CA CYS A 378 2.26 4.34 52.55
C CYS A 378 2.85 2.99 52.99
N SER A 379 4.15 2.79 52.78
CA SER A 379 4.88 1.57 53.16
C SER A 379 4.63 1.18 54.61
N ASP A 380 4.61 2.14 55.53
CA ASP A 380 4.41 1.87 56.96
C ASP A 380 3.01 1.40 57.32
N CYS A 381 1.98 1.90 56.64
CA CYS A 381 0.60 1.45 56.88
C CYS A 381 0.26 0.17 56.13
N GLY A 382 0.83 -0.06 54.94
CA GLY A 382 0.47 -1.19 54.10
C GLY A 382 1.32 -2.45 54.27
N LYS A 383 2.49 -2.38 54.92
CA LYS A 383 3.41 -3.52 55.11
C LYS A 383 2.77 -4.73 55.82
N ASP A 384 1.90 -4.48 56.79
CA ASP A 384 1.28 -5.53 57.63
C ASP A 384 -0.20 -5.84 57.28
N LEU A 385 -0.77 -5.17 56.27
CA LEU A 385 -2.16 -5.40 55.86
C LEU A 385 -2.34 -6.68 55.02
N ASN A 386 -3.29 -7.53 55.41
CA ASN A 386 -3.65 -8.75 54.67
C ASN A 386 -4.86 -8.55 53.73
N GLN A 387 -5.64 -7.49 53.95
CA GLN A 387 -6.75 -7.06 53.11
C GLN A 387 -6.63 -5.57 52.82
N CYS A 388 -7.04 -5.16 51.61
CA CYS A 388 -7.00 -3.77 51.19
C CYS A 388 -8.03 -2.94 51.97
N PRO A 389 -7.65 -1.85 52.66
CA PRO A 389 -8.59 -1.08 53.47
C PRO A 389 -9.63 -0.32 52.64
N ILE A 390 -9.43 -0.19 51.32
CA ILE A 390 -10.31 0.53 50.40
C ILE A 390 -11.34 -0.41 49.73
N CYS A 391 -10.91 -1.58 49.25
CA CYS A 391 -11.78 -2.51 48.52
C CYS A 391 -11.92 -3.91 49.16
N GLN A 392 -11.38 -4.13 50.36
CA GLN A 392 -11.44 -5.37 51.14
C GLN A 392 -10.83 -6.63 50.48
N ALA A 393 -10.29 -6.52 49.25
CA ALA A 393 -9.61 -7.61 48.56
C ALA A 393 -8.36 -8.08 49.33
N TYR A 394 -8.13 -9.40 49.38
CA TYR A 394 -6.91 -9.97 49.96
C TYR A 394 -5.66 -9.50 49.20
N ILE A 395 -4.64 -9.09 49.95
CA ILE A 395 -3.41 -8.53 49.38
C ILE A 395 -2.40 -9.67 49.14
N THR A 396 -2.36 -10.17 47.90
CA THR A 396 -1.38 -11.17 47.45
C THR A 396 -0.03 -10.56 47.03
N THR A 397 -0.04 -9.30 46.57
CA THR A 397 1.13 -8.59 46.05
C THR A 397 1.21 -7.18 46.64
N LYS A 398 2.39 -6.77 47.09
CA LYS A 398 2.71 -5.41 47.57
C LYS A 398 3.88 -4.87 46.77
N ILE A 399 3.72 -3.71 46.12
CA ILE A 399 4.70 -3.11 45.22
C ILE A 399 5.10 -1.76 45.80
N LYS A 400 6.38 -1.59 46.15
CA LYS A 400 6.91 -0.30 46.59
C LYS A 400 7.12 0.62 45.39
N LEU A 401 6.55 1.81 45.46
CA LEU A 401 6.64 2.85 44.45
C LEU A 401 7.78 3.81 44.83
N TYR A 402 8.62 4.17 43.86
CA TYR A 402 9.71 5.12 44.04
C TYR A 402 9.39 6.41 43.26
N ASP A 403 9.47 7.55 43.93
CA ASP A 403 9.20 8.87 43.37
C ASP A 403 10.34 9.26 42.40
N LYS A 404 10.03 9.79 41.21
CA LYS A 404 10.99 9.86 40.09
C LYS A 404 11.94 11.08 40.13
N ASP A 405 11.77 11.97 41.10
CA ASP A 405 12.50 13.24 41.21
C ASP A 405 13.78 13.18 42.08
N GLN A 406 14.27 11.98 42.43
CA GLN A 406 15.55 11.81 43.12
C GLN A 406 16.43 10.75 42.44
N TYR A 407 17.74 11.05 42.36
CA TYR A 407 18.82 10.29 41.72
C TYR A 407 18.97 10.40 40.20
N CYS A 408 19.50 11.55 39.77
CA CYS A 408 20.69 11.50 38.93
C CYS A 408 21.94 11.29 39.84
N SER A 409 22.96 10.60 39.31
CA SER A 409 24.25 10.21 39.93
C SER A 409 24.33 8.92 40.78
N VAL A 410 25.49 8.25 40.63
CA VAL A 410 26.08 7.12 41.40
C VAL A 410 25.77 5.67 40.96
N GLU A 411 26.72 5.14 40.18
CA GLU A 411 27.28 3.77 40.13
C GLU A 411 26.56 2.51 39.60
N ARG A 412 27.42 1.62 39.08
CA ARG A 412 27.15 0.30 38.48
C ARG A 412 26.79 -0.75 39.53
N LYS A 413 25.97 -1.76 39.17
CA LYS A 413 26.40 -3.19 39.15
C LYS A 413 25.34 -4.19 38.64
N ARG A 414 25.89 -5.31 38.15
CA ARG A 414 25.32 -6.58 37.65
C ARG A 414 24.19 -7.20 38.48
N LEU A 415 23.36 -8.02 37.81
CA LEU A 415 22.95 -9.43 38.09
C LEU A 415 22.03 -9.84 36.89
N PHE A 416 22.17 -10.90 36.09
CA PHE A 416 22.67 -12.29 36.20
C PHE A 416 21.74 -13.26 36.96
N PHE A 417 20.89 -13.98 36.22
CA PHE A 417 20.24 -15.30 36.43
C PHE A 417 19.36 -15.49 35.17
N ASP A 418 19.64 -16.34 34.17
CA ASP A 418 19.88 -17.79 34.13
C ASP A 418 18.72 -18.63 34.71
N PHE A 419 17.97 -19.29 33.83
CA PHE A 419 17.38 -20.60 34.13
C PHE A 419 17.28 -21.49 32.88
N LYS A 420 17.83 -22.69 33.01
CA LYS A 420 17.96 -23.73 31.99
C LYS A 420 16.65 -24.44 31.64
N ASP A 421 16.52 -24.70 30.34
CA ASP A 421 16.25 -26.02 29.72
C ASP A 421 15.12 -26.90 30.28
N ARG A 422 14.06 -27.05 29.48
CA ARG A 422 13.38 -28.35 29.29
C ARG A 422 13.09 -28.61 27.81
N SER A 423 14.05 -29.26 27.17
CA SER A 423 13.90 -29.94 25.88
C SER A 423 12.94 -31.15 25.94
N MET A 424 12.73 -31.77 24.77
CA MET A 424 12.08 -33.10 24.56
C MET A 424 10.55 -33.17 24.31
N VAL A 425 9.95 -32.14 23.72
CA VAL A 425 8.75 -32.30 22.82
C VAL A 425 8.94 -31.58 21.47
N ARG A 426 9.92 -30.66 21.34
CA ARG A 426 10.09 -29.77 20.18
C ARG A 426 10.53 -30.43 18.86
N LYS A 427 11.22 -31.57 18.91
CA LYS A 427 11.90 -32.16 17.74
C LYS A 427 11.00 -32.80 16.66
N GLN A 428 9.69 -32.94 16.90
CA GLN A 428 8.74 -33.37 15.86
C GLN A 428 8.02 -32.19 15.17
N LEU A 429 8.08 -30.98 15.75
CA LEU A 429 7.42 -29.76 15.26
C LEU A 429 8.37 -28.79 14.55
N GLU A 430 9.67 -28.85 14.87
CA GLU A 430 10.68 -27.96 14.27
C GLU A 430 10.89 -28.15 12.76
N ILE A 431 10.61 -29.34 12.20
CA ILE A 431 10.74 -29.57 10.75
C ILE A 431 9.62 -28.89 9.95
N SER A 432 8.39 -28.81 10.48
CA SER A 432 7.30 -28.06 9.83
C SER A 432 7.40 -26.55 10.09
N LEU A 433 7.83 -26.12 11.28
CA LEU A 433 7.99 -24.68 11.55
C LEU A 433 9.15 -24.03 10.77
N LEU A 434 10.23 -24.77 10.45
CA LEU A 434 11.35 -24.23 9.67
C LEU A 434 10.99 -23.91 8.21
N VAL A 435 9.92 -24.49 7.66
CA VAL A 435 9.45 -24.17 6.30
C VAL A 435 8.53 -22.94 6.30
N SER A 436 7.78 -22.68 7.37
CA SER A 436 6.90 -21.50 7.47
C SER A 436 7.56 -20.23 8.03
N LEU A 437 8.69 -20.32 8.75
CA LEU A 437 9.31 -19.14 9.38
C LEU A 437 10.18 -18.28 8.45
N THR A 438 10.48 -18.74 7.22
CA THR A 438 11.31 -17.99 6.26
C THR A 438 10.54 -17.08 5.29
N CYS A 439 9.20 -17.09 5.30
CA CYS A 439 8.39 -16.29 4.37
C CYS A 439 7.77 -15.00 4.95
N LEU A 440 8.06 -14.62 6.20
CA LEU A 440 7.38 -13.50 6.88
C LEU A 440 8.30 -12.47 7.58
N LEU A 441 9.50 -12.24 7.03
CA LEU A 441 10.42 -11.20 7.55
C LEU A 441 11.13 -10.40 6.44
N LEU A 442 10.39 -9.59 5.67
CA LEU A 442 10.95 -8.39 5.01
C LEU A 442 9.89 -7.27 4.91
N PHE A 443 10.02 -6.27 5.80
CA PHE A 443 9.48 -4.93 5.56
C PHE A 443 10.30 -4.22 4.46
N PRO A 444 9.79 -3.13 3.89
CA PRO A 444 10.32 -1.85 4.39
C PRO A 444 9.23 -0.77 4.66
N SER A 445 9.65 0.44 5.06
CA SER A 445 8.81 1.64 5.28
C SER A 445 9.62 2.92 5.07
N ILE A 446 8.97 4.07 4.77
CA ILE A 446 9.42 5.50 4.89
C ILE A 446 9.37 6.42 3.60
N PHE A 447 8.50 7.44 3.70
CA PHE A 447 8.56 8.89 3.34
C PHE A 447 9.43 9.52 2.22
N THR A 448 8.75 10.26 1.32
CA THR A 448 8.76 11.73 1.02
C THR A 448 9.85 12.63 1.69
N VAL A 449 10.48 13.66 1.09
CA VAL A 449 10.04 15.01 0.61
C VAL A 449 11.21 15.66 -0.20
N ARG A 450 11.05 16.13 -1.46
CA ARG A 450 10.71 17.52 -1.94
C ARG A 450 11.77 18.61 -1.55
N ALA A 451 12.07 19.68 -2.32
CA ALA A 451 11.46 20.24 -3.54
C ALA A 451 12.39 21.24 -4.29
N ASN A 452 12.02 21.58 -5.54
CA ASN A 452 12.03 22.93 -6.16
C ASN A 452 13.34 23.73 -6.40
N THR A 453 13.47 24.62 -7.40
CA THR A 453 12.79 24.90 -8.70
C THR A 453 13.62 25.97 -9.44
N SER A 454 13.57 25.99 -10.79
CA SER A 454 13.26 27.18 -11.64
C SER A 454 14.08 27.29 -12.93
N THR A 455 13.40 27.12 -14.08
CA THR A 455 13.38 27.99 -15.30
C THR A 455 14.69 28.68 -15.77
N ARG A 456 15.01 28.80 -17.07
CA ARG A 456 14.11 29.13 -18.21
C ARG A 456 14.90 29.13 -19.54
N THR A 457 14.33 28.66 -20.67
CA THR A 457 14.52 29.12 -22.10
C THR A 457 15.94 29.26 -22.70
N SER A 458 16.23 29.04 -24.01
CA SER A 458 15.44 28.73 -25.22
C SER A 458 16.39 28.53 -26.44
N SER A 459 15.98 27.70 -27.44
CA SER A 459 16.38 27.73 -28.88
C SER A 459 17.89 27.65 -29.25
N THR A 460 18.34 27.00 -30.33
CA THR A 460 17.78 26.96 -31.69
C THR A 460 18.30 25.75 -32.49
N THR A 461 17.53 25.28 -33.46
CA THR A 461 17.83 24.20 -34.42
C THR A 461 19.03 24.49 -35.34
N THR A 462 19.84 23.47 -35.68
CA THR A 462 20.45 23.33 -37.02
C THR A 462 20.65 21.85 -37.38
N THR A 463 20.14 21.45 -38.53
CA THR A 463 20.27 20.11 -39.16
C THR A 463 21.59 19.95 -39.93
N LEU A 464 22.09 18.70 -40.12
CA LEU A 464 22.74 18.25 -41.38
C LEU A 464 23.02 16.72 -41.45
N GLN A 465 22.27 16.05 -42.32
CA GLN A 465 22.60 14.95 -43.27
C GLN A 465 23.59 13.80 -42.94
N THR A 466 23.01 12.60 -42.74
CA THR A 466 23.21 11.32 -43.50
C THR A 466 24.56 10.91 -44.12
N SER A 467 24.99 9.66 -43.85
CA SER A 467 25.55 8.71 -44.84
C SER A 467 25.41 7.25 -44.34
N ASP A 468 25.07 6.31 -45.22
CA ASP A 468 24.94 4.86 -44.93
C ASP A 468 26.27 4.10 -44.91
N HIS A 469 26.32 2.92 -44.26
CA HIS A 469 27.16 1.80 -44.72
C HIS A 469 26.65 0.42 -44.22
N GLN A 470 27.13 -0.65 -44.86
CA GLN A 470 26.44 -1.94 -45.01
C GLN A 470 26.81 -3.04 -43.98
N VAL A 471 25.95 -4.05 -43.91
CA VAL A 471 26.04 -5.28 -43.09
C VAL A 471 26.90 -6.36 -43.77
N LEU A 472 27.61 -7.16 -42.96
CA LEU A 472 28.10 -8.50 -43.33
C LEU A 472 27.77 -9.50 -42.22
N ASP A 473 27.39 -10.71 -42.63
CA ASP A 473 26.76 -11.75 -41.81
C ASP A 473 27.50 -13.09 -41.99
N TYR A 474 27.66 -13.88 -40.92
CA TYR A 474 28.31 -15.20 -40.98
C TYR A 474 27.67 -16.20 -39.99
N LYS A 475 27.23 -17.33 -40.53
CA LYS A 475 26.73 -18.50 -39.79
C LYS A 475 27.87 -19.50 -39.53
N ILE A 476 27.74 -20.27 -38.45
CA ILE A 476 28.51 -21.51 -38.22
C ILE A 476 27.53 -22.66 -37.93
N GLN A 477 27.83 -23.85 -38.43
CA GLN A 477 27.02 -25.07 -38.28
C GLN A 477 27.65 -26.05 -37.27
N ASP A 478 26.80 -26.89 -36.68
CA ASP A 478 27.11 -27.93 -35.70
C ASP A 478 27.36 -29.29 -36.37
N GLN A 479 28.33 -30.08 -35.89
CA GLN A 479 28.49 -31.51 -36.20
C GLN A 479 29.13 -32.26 -35.02
N ARG A 480 28.53 -33.42 -34.67
CA ARG A 480 29.03 -34.38 -33.68
C ARG A 480 29.84 -35.51 -34.33
N GLY A 481 30.75 -36.12 -33.57
CA GLY A 481 31.34 -37.42 -33.87
C GLY A 481 32.20 -37.95 -32.72
N ASP A 482 31.90 -39.16 -32.24
CA ASP A 482 32.64 -39.85 -31.18
C ASP A 482 33.87 -40.60 -31.73
N GLN A 483 34.98 -40.64 -30.98
CA GLN A 483 35.78 -41.86 -30.74
C GLN A 483 36.91 -41.66 -29.71
N GLU A 484 37.21 -42.72 -28.96
CA GLU A 484 38.20 -42.78 -27.87
C GLU A 484 39.62 -43.12 -28.39
N GLU A 485 40.67 -42.62 -27.71
CA GLU A 485 41.80 -43.43 -27.17
C GLU A 485 42.94 -42.56 -26.59
N GLY A 486 43.54 -43.00 -25.47
CA GLY A 486 45.02 -43.07 -25.43
C GLY A 486 45.88 -41.99 -24.76
N GLY A 487 45.61 -41.61 -23.51
CA GLY A 487 46.64 -41.49 -22.44
C GLY A 487 47.76 -40.42 -22.50
N GLY A 488 47.85 -39.61 -21.44
CA GLY A 488 49.05 -38.81 -21.15
C GLY A 488 48.84 -37.81 -20.00
N HIS A 489 49.05 -38.23 -18.74
CA HIS A 489 49.07 -37.32 -17.60
C HIS A 489 50.13 -36.23 -17.81
N LYS A 490 49.66 -34.98 -17.92
CA LYS A 490 50.34 -33.84 -17.32
C LYS A 490 49.38 -33.29 -16.29
N ASP A 491 49.82 -33.31 -15.04
CA ASP A 491 49.10 -32.67 -13.95
C ASP A 491 49.23 -31.16 -14.16
N LEU A 492 48.29 -30.60 -14.91
CA LEU A 492 47.91 -29.21 -14.75
C LEU A 492 47.06 -29.20 -13.49
N GLU A 493 47.60 -28.59 -12.44
CA GLU A 493 46.79 -28.18 -11.30
C GLU A 493 45.74 -27.23 -11.87
N ASP A 494 44.49 -27.69 -11.95
CA ASP A 494 43.35 -26.82 -12.23
C ASP A 494 43.31 -25.79 -11.08
N GLU A 495 43.85 -24.58 -11.33
CA GLU A 495 43.56 -23.42 -10.51
C GLU A 495 42.05 -23.18 -10.61
N GLU A 496 41.28 -23.77 -9.67
CA GLU A 496 39.86 -23.44 -9.48
C GLU A 496 39.77 -21.93 -9.26
N GLU A 497 39.42 -21.18 -10.32
CA GLU A 497 39.17 -19.74 -10.22
C GLU A 497 38.14 -19.52 -9.12
N GLU A 498 38.57 -18.94 -7.99
CA GLU A 498 37.75 -18.79 -6.79
C GLU A 498 36.51 -17.95 -7.14
N ILE A 499 35.39 -18.64 -7.39
CA ILE A 499 34.22 -18.04 -8.04
C ILE A 499 33.69 -16.92 -7.15
N ASN A 500 33.86 -15.68 -7.59
CA ASN A 500 33.41 -14.49 -6.87
C ASN A 500 31.90 -14.60 -6.58
N PRO A 501 31.48 -14.82 -5.32
CA PRO A 501 30.11 -15.20 -4.99
C PRO A 501 29.13 -14.04 -5.17
N TYR A 502 29.62 -12.83 -5.45
CA TYR A 502 28.83 -11.64 -5.72
C TYR A 502 28.63 -11.38 -7.23
N VAL A 503 29.17 -12.20 -8.13
CA VAL A 503 29.17 -11.97 -9.58
C VAL A 503 28.66 -13.18 -10.34
N PHE A 504 27.69 -12.92 -11.21
CA PHE A 504 27.06 -13.91 -12.06
C PHE A 504 27.24 -13.52 -13.54
N GLU A 505 27.76 -14.45 -14.34
CA GLU A 505 27.96 -14.25 -15.77
C GLU A 505 26.83 -14.88 -16.57
N TYR A 506 26.40 -14.17 -17.62
CA TYR A 506 25.28 -14.60 -18.45
C TYR A 506 25.47 -16.00 -19.05
N ASP A 507 26.68 -16.28 -19.55
CA ASP A 507 26.98 -17.55 -20.25
C ASP A 507 27.14 -18.75 -19.29
N ARG A 508 27.35 -18.49 -17.99
CA ARG A 508 27.63 -19.51 -16.96
C ARG A 508 26.42 -19.78 -16.05
N ASP A 509 25.71 -18.73 -15.65
CA ASP A 509 24.81 -18.75 -14.50
C ASP A 509 23.33 -18.59 -14.87
N PHE A 510 23.01 -18.34 -16.14
CA PHE A 510 21.63 -18.34 -16.66
C PHE A 510 21.26 -19.66 -17.32
N VAL A 511 19.98 -20.01 -17.22
CA VAL A 511 19.38 -21.17 -17.87
C VAL A 511 18.16 -20.72 -18.69
N SER A 512 18.13 -21.06 -19.99
CA SER A 512 16.97 -20.79 -20.84
C SER A 512 15.76 -21.64 -20.40
N ARG A 513 14.73 -21.03 -19.80
CA ARG A 513 13.43 -21.68 -19.52
C ARG A 513 12.57 -21.76 -20.79
N VAL A 514 12.74 -20.82 -21.71
CA VAL A 514 12.13 -20.84 -23.05
C VAL A 514 13.19 -20.47 -24.09
N LYS A 515 13.25 -21.20 -25.20
CA LYS A 515 14.11 -20.88 -26.34
C LYS A 515 13.43 -21.32 -27.64
N THR A 516 13.11 -20.36 -28.50
CA THR A 516 12.53 -20.58 -29.83
C THR A 516 13.36 -19.82 -30.87
N GLU A 517 13.06 -19.97 -32.17
CA GLU A 517 13.66 -19.14 -33.22
C GLU A 517 13.24 -17.66 -33.14
N HIS A 518 12.17 -17.37 -32.40
CA HIS A 518 11.57 -16.04 -32.27
C HIS A 518 11.94 -15.31 -30.97
N GLY A 519 12.56 -15.99 -30.01
CA GLY A 519 12.97 -15.37 -28.76
C GLY A 519 13.38 -16.38 -27.69
N ARG A 520 13.69 -15.87 -26.50
CA ARG A 520 14.08 -16.67 -25.34
C ARG A 520 13.74 -15.98 -24.02
N VAL A 521 13.59 -16.81 -23.00
CA VAL A 521 13.45 -16.42 -21.60
C VAL A 521 14.55 -17.12 -20.83
N ASP A 522 15.55 -16.37 -20.40
CA ASP A 522 16.69 -16.86 -19.64
C ASP A 522 16.56 -16.46 -18.18
N VAL A 523 16.69 -17.43 -17.27
CA VAL A 523 16.51 -17.23 -15.83
C VAL A 523 17.84 -17.44 -15.13
N LEU A 524 18.23 -16.49 -14.28
CA LEU A 524 19.40 -16.64 -13.40
C LEU A 524 19.16 -17.78 -12.41
N GLN A 525 20.18 -18.61 -12.18
CA GLN A 525 20.19 -19.58 -11.08
C GLN A 525 19.93 -18.91 -9.72
N GLN A 526 19.49 -19.67 -8.71
CA GLN A 526 19.29 -19.11 -7.37
C GLN A 526 20.60 -18.52 -6.83
N PHE A 527 20.53 -17.31 -6.24
CA PHE A 527 21.69 -16.62 -5.66
C PHE A 527 22.44 -17.45 -4.60
N THR A 528 21.73 -18.36 -3.93
CA THR A 528 22.24 -19.27 -2.91
C THR A 528 22.95 -20.51 -3.44
N LYS A 529 22.86 -20.82 -4.75
CA LYS A 529 23.35 -22.09 -5.33
C LYS A 529 24.84 -22.32 -5.09
N ASN A 530 25.65 -21.27 -5.20
CA ASN A 530 27.11 -21.34 -5.09
C ASN A 530 27.64 -20.71 -3.78
N SER A 531 26.81 -19.99 -3.00
CA SER A 531 27.24 -19.37 -1.75
C SER A 531 26.09 -18.99 -0.82
N ASN A 532 26.24 -19.27 0.48
CA ASN A 532 25.30 -18.86 1.52
C ASN A 532 25.38 -17.35 1.88
N LEU A 533 26.40 -16.63 1.39
CA LEU A 533 26.56 -15.18 1.62
C LEU A 533 25.38 -14.37 1.07
N LEU A 534 24.70 -14.90 0.05
CA LEU A 534 23.52 -14.29 -0.57
C LEU A 534 22.19 -14.93 -0.12
N SER A 535 22.16 -15.57 1.05
CA SER A 535 20.94 -16.14 1.66
C SER A 535 19.81 -15.12 1.85
N ALA A 536 20.12 -13.85 2.11
CA ALA A 536 19.13 -12.77 2.14
C ALA A 536 18.44 -12.53 0.77
N LEU A 537 19.04 -13.02 -0.32
CA LEU A 537 18.51 -12.96 -1.68
C LEU A 537 17.80 -14.26 -2.10
N ALA A 538 17.64 -15.23 -1.20
CA ALA A 538 17.09 -16.56 -1.55
C ALA A 538 15.71 -16.50 -2.22
N ASN A 539 14.84 -15.56 -1.85
CA ASN A 539 13.51 -15.39 -2.45
C ASN A 539 13.44 -14.36 -3.60
N TYR A 540 14.55 -14.11 -4.30
CA TYR A 540 14.56 -13.24 -5.48
C TYR A 540 15.08 -14.01 -6.68
N ARG A 541 14.44 -13.82 -7.85
CA ARG A 541 14.91 -14.36 -9.12
C ARG A 541 14.98 -13.26 -10.17
N VAL A 542 15.91 -13.41 -11.11
CA VAL A 542 16.08 -12.48 -12.23
C VAL A 542 15.86 -13.26 -13.52
N GLU A 543 15.08 -12.67 -14.43
CA GLU A 543 14.74 -13.25 -15.72
C GLU A 543 14.96 -12.20 -16.82
N ILE A 544 15.46 -12.61 -17.97
CA ILE A 544 15.65 -11.77 -19.15
C ILE A 544 14.82 -12.37 -20.29
N LEU A 545 13.87 -11.59 -20.80
CA LEU A 545 13.13 -11.88 -22.02
C LEU A 545 13.79 -11.14 -23.20
N GLU A 546 14.11 -11.87 -24.25
CA GLU A 546 14.50 -11.35 -25.56
C GLU A 546 13.50 -11.87 -26.61
N ALA A 547 12.81 -10.95 -27.29
CA ALA A 547 11.82 -11.30 -28.31
C ALA A 547 12.09 -10.57 -29.64
N ASN A 548 12.10 -11.31 -30.75
CA ASN A 548 12.32 -10.77 -32.09
C ASN A 548 11.18 -9.81 -32.51
N PRO A 549 11.39 -8.97 -33.54
CA PRO A 549 10.32 -8.12 -34.10
C PRO A 549 9.06 -8.91 -34.45
N LEU A 550 7.90 -8.28 -34.29
CA LEU A 550 6.56 -8.85 -34.57
C LEU A 550 6.35 -10.25 -33.96
N THR A 551 6.53 -10.37 -32.64
CA THR A 551 6.34 -11.64 -31.93
C THR A 551 5.25 -11.58 -30.89
N PHE A 552 4.60 -12.72 -30.67
CA PHE A 552 3.65 -12.99 -29.60
C PHE A 552 4.27 -13.96 -28.59
N ILE A 553 4.15 -13.62 -27.31
CA ILE A 553 4.54 -14.44 -26.17
C ILE A 553 3.23 -14.99 -25.57
N THR A 554 3.11 -16.31 -25.51
CA THR A 554 1.85 -17.01 -25.15
C THR A 554 1.35 -16.67 -23.75
N PRO A 555 0.03 -16.73 -23.49
CA PRO A 555 -0.51 -16.36 -22.18
C PRO A 555 -0.09 -17.34 -21.08
N ALA A 556 0.34 -16.80 -19.95
CA ALA A 556 0.74 -17.55 -18.76
C ALA A 556 0.35 -16.78 -17.49
N HIS A 557 0.22 -17.51 -16.38
CA HIS A 557 0.31 -16.94 -15.03
C HIS A 557 1.54 -17.52 -14.32
N ILE A 558 2.02 -16.83 -13.29
CA ILE A 558 3.21 -17.18 -12.53
C ILE A 558 2.89 -17.07 -11.05
N ASP A 559 3.34 -18.03 -10.24
CA ASP A 559 3.23 -18.00 -8.77
C ASP A 559 4.29 -17.09 -8.10
N ALA A 560 4.55 -15.95 -8.75
CA ALA A 560 5.46 -14.92 -8.30
C ALA A 560 4.91 -13.56 -8.68
N ASP A 561 4.92 -12.64 -7.72
CA ASP A 561 4.88 -11.22 -8.02
C ASP A 561 6.09 -10.90 -8.92
N PHE A 562 5.96 -10.02 -9.92
CA PHE A 562 7.13 -9.58 -10.68
C PHE A 562 7.05 -8.12 -11.13
N VAL A 563 8.22 -7.51 -11.28
CA VAL A 563 8.40 -6.17 -11.85
C VAL A 563 9.27 -6.31 -13.08
N ILE A 564 8.79 -5.79 -14.21
CA ILE A 564 9.54 -5.73 -15.46
C ILE A 564 10.12 -4.32 -15.66
N PHE A 565 11.25 -4.24 -16.34
CA PHE A 565 11.84 -3.03 -16.89
C PHE A 565 12.14 -3.25 -18.38
N VAL A 566 11.62 -2.40 -19.25
CA VAL A 566 11.87 -2.46 -20.69
C VAL A 566 13.24 -1.86 -20.98
N VAL A 567 14.22 -2.72 -21.26
CA VAL A 567 15.61 -2.34 -21.51
C VAL A 567 15.78 -1.75 -22.91
N LYS A 568 15.05 -2.28 -23.91
CA LYS A 568 15.14 -1.90 -25.32
C LYS A 568 13.92 -2.37 -26.09
N GLY A 569 13.56 -1.70 -27.18
CA GLY A 569 12.42 -2.06 -28.02
C GLY A 569 11.09 -1.50 -27.52
N ARG A 570 10.02 -1.92 -28.17
CA ARG A 570 8.63 -1.56 -27.84
C ARG A 570 7.75 -2.80 -27.83
N GLY A 571 6.86 -2.88 -26.85
CA GLY A 571 5.92 -3.99 -26.73
C GLY A 571 4.51 -3.54 -26.39
N ALA A 572 3.67 -4.51 -26.11
CA ALA A 572 2.52 -4.34 -25.25
C ALA A 572 2.44 -5.55 -24.32
N ILE A 573 1.95 -5.33 -23.10
CA ILE A 573 1.54 -6.38 -22.17
C ILE A 573 0.03 -6.29 -22.01
N THR A 574 -0.66 -7.42 -22.09
CA THR A 574 -2.07 -7.51 -21.69
C THR A 574 -2.14 -8.35 -20.43
N VAL A 575 -2.78 -7.82 -19.41
CA VAL A 575 -3.12 -8.52 -18.17
C VAL A 575 -4.63 -8.80 -18.14
N ILE A 576 -5.00 -9.93 -17.54
CA ILE A 576 -6.38 -10.34 -17.33
C ILE A 576 -6.61 -10.37 -15.83
N HIS A 577 -7.38 -9.39 -15.34
CA HIS A 577 -7.70 -9.23 -13.92
C HIS A 577 -8.90 -10.09 -13.52
N GLU A 578 -9.18 -10.12 -12.21
CA GLU A 578 -10.44 -10.59 -11.66
C GLU A 578 -11.64 -9.90 -12.36
N GLU A 579 -12.77 -10.59 -12.46
CA GLU A 579 -13.90 -10.30 -13.39
C GLU A 579 -13.61 -10.50 -14.91
N ILE A 580 -12.47 -11.08 -15.31
CA ILE A 580 -12.09 -11.32 -16.73
C ILE A 580 -11.96 -10.01 -17.52
N LYS A 581 -11.66 -8.91 -16.82
CA LYS A 581 -11.38 -7.62 -17.44
C LYS A 581 -9.95 -7.62 -18.00
N ARG A 582 -9.84 -7.55 -19.33
CA ARG A 582 -8.53 -7.39 -20.01
C ARG A 582 -8.08 -5.93 -20.00
N GLU A 583 -6.82 -5.69 -19.70
CA GLU A 583 -6.18 -4.38 -19.75
C GLU A 583 -4.87 -4.51 -20.55
N THR A 584 -4.75 -3.74 -21.63
CA THR A 584 -3.54 -3.69 -22.45
C THR A 584 -2.77 -2.43 -22.10
N SER A 585 -1.47 -2.58 -21.86
CA SER A 585 -0.55 -1.47 -21.67
C SER A 585 0.55 -1.54 -22.72
N ASN A 586 0.67 -0.45 -23.48
CA ASN A 586 1.74 -0.27 -24.45
C ASN A 586 3.04 0.07 -23.71
N LEU A 587 4.13 -0.60 -24.10
CA LEU A 587 5.41 -0.57 -23.39
C LEU A 587 6.52 0.02 -24.27
N GLU A 588 7.25 0.98 -23.73
CA GLU A 588 8.39 1.68 -24.32
C GLU A 588 9.66 1.50 -23.49
N CYS A 589 10.83 1.75 -24.07
CA CYS A 589 12.11 1.73 -23.35
C CYS A 589 12.07 2.64 -22.10
N GLY A 590 12.46 2.08 -20.95
CA GLY A 590 12.39 2.73 -19.64
C GLY A 590 11.10 2.50 -18.87
N ASP A 591 10.08 1.85 -19.46
CA ASP A 591 8.85 1.53 -18.74
C ASP A 591 9.08 0.43 -17.69
N ILE A 592 8.53 0.69 -16.50
CA ILE A 592 8.39 -0.21 -15.37
C ILE A 592 6.92 -0.62 -15.30
N PHE A 593 6.68 -1.92 -15.17
CA PHE A 593 5.33 -2.46 -15.00
C PHE A 593 5.36 -3.59 -13.95
N ARG A 594 4.38 -3.62 -13.06
CA ARG A 594 4.23 -4.69 -12.06
C ARG A 594 3.09 -5.62 -12.47
N VAL A 595 3.32 -6.92 -12.36
CA VAL A 595 2.29 -7.95 -12.46
C VAL A 595 2.24 -8.68 -11.13
N HIS A 596 1.05 -8.95 -10.64
CA HIS A 596 0.84 -9.70 -9.42
C HIS A 596 0.90 -11.21 -9.67
N ALA A 597 1.25 -11.97 -8.63
CA ALA A 597 1.15 -13.42 -8.69
C ALA A 597 -0.26 -13.86 -9.16
N ASP A 598 -0.33 -14.98 -9.88
CA ASP A 598 -1.56 -15.57 -10.45
C ASP A 598 -2.31 -14.71 -11.50
N THR A 599 -1.87 -13.49 -11.79
CA THR A 599 -2.41 -12.69 -12.90
C THR A 599 -2.04 -13.34 -14.23
N THR A 600 -3.02 -13.71 -15.05
CA THR A 600 -2.75 -14.19 -16.42
C THR A 600 -2.38 -13.02 -17.31
N PHE A 601 -1.23 -13.12 -17.99
CA PHE A 601 -0.75 -12.10 -18.91
C PHE A 601 -0.21 -12.70 -20.20
N TYR A 602 -0.20 -11.91 -21.27
CA TYR A 602 0.53 -12.18 -22.50
C TYR A 602 1.25 -10.92 -22.97
N MET A 603 2.26 -11.07 -23.84
CA MET A 603 3.04 -9.95 -24.35
C MET A 603 3.21 -10.02 -25.85
N VAL A 604 3.43 -8.86 -26.47
CA VAL A 604 3.83 -8.74 -27.88
C VAL A 604 5.05 -7.84 -28.02
N ASN A 605 5.97 -8.19 -28.92
CA ASN A 605 6.87 -7.21 -29.52
C ASN A 605 6.12 -6.54 -30.68
N ARG A 606 5.88 -5.23 -30.56
CA ARG A 606 5.12 -4.46 -31.54
C ARG A 606 5.98 -3.73 -32.56
N ASP A 607 7.29 -3.91 -32.50
CA ASP A 607 8.25 -3.33 -33.44
C ASP A 607 8.46 -4.22 -34.67
N GLU A 608 8.79 -3.61 -35.82
CA GLU A 608 9.08 -4.29 -37.08
C GLU A 608 10.57 -4.60 -37.28
N TYR A 609 11.46 -3.93 -36.53
CA TYR A 609 12.92 -3.98 -36.74
C TYR A 609 13.70 -4.21 -35.44
N GLU A 610 13.19 -3.74 -34.30
CA GLU A 610 13.88 -3.81 -33.02
C GLU A 610 13.46 -5.02 -32.17
N LYS A 611 14.43 -5.71 -31.57
CA LYS A 611 14.16 -6.74 -30.55
C LYS A 611 13.69 -6.08 -29.25
N LEU A 612 12.60 -6.61 -28.69
CA LEU A 612 12.15 -6.28 -27.34
C LEU A 612 13.05 -7.01 -26.33
N TYR A 613 13.69 -6.24 -25.45
CA TYR A 613 14.45 -6.76 -24.31
C TYR A 613 13.82 -6.26 -23.01
N VAL A 614 13.46 -7.20 -22.14
CA VAL A 614 12.81 -6.93 -20.86
C VAL A 614 13.56 -7.68 -19.77
N ALA A 615 14.03 -6.93 -18.77
CA ALA A 615 14.58 -7.51 -17.54
C ALA A 615 13.46 -7.60 -16.50
N LYS A 616 13.35 -8.72 -15.79
CA LYS A 616 12.36 -8.94 -14.74
C LYS A 616 13.04 -9.29 -13.43
N ILE A 617 12.50 -8.79 -12.32
CA ILE A 617 12.75 -9.31 -10.98
C ILE A 617 11.46 -9.97 -10.47
N LEU A 618 11.58 -11.20 -9.99
CA LEU A 618 10.47 -12.00 -9.48
C LEU A 618 10.61 -12.22 -7.98
N PHE A 619 9.46 -12.29 -7.32
CA PHE A 619 9.27 -12.51 -5.89
C PHE A 619 8.31 -13.71 -5.72
N PRO A 620 8.82 -14.95 -5.73
CA PRO A 620 7.99 -16.15 -5.59
C PRO A 620 7.17 -16.16 -4.31
N VAL A 621 5.90 -16.61 -4.40
CA VAL A 621 4.98 -16.63 -3.25
C VAL A 621 4.91 -17.99 -2.56
N ASN A 622 5.10 -19.08 -3.30
CA ASN A 622 4.95 -20.44 -2.79
C ASN A 622 6.21 -20.98 -2.11
N LEU A 623 7.33 -21.05 -2.86
CA LEU A 623 8.58 -21.64 -2.39
C LEU A 623 9.71 -20.61 -2.53
N PRO A 624 10.49 -20.31 -1.47
CA PRO A 624 11.58 -19.36 -1.55
C PRO A 624 12.53 -19.63 -2.73
N GLY A 625 12.60 -18.67 -3.66
CA GLY A 625 13.47 -18.72 -4.84
C GLY A 625 13.01 -19.64 -5.96
N ASN A 626 11.85 -20.29 -5.84
CA ASN A 626 11.33 -21.22 -6.84
C ASN A 626 9.92 -20.78 -7.25
N TYR A 627 9.73 -20.61 -8.55
CA TYR A 627 8.47 -20.23 -9.15
C TYR A 627 8.17 -21.16 -10.33
N GLU A 628 6.89 -21.42 -10.54
CA GLU A 628 6.38 -22.07 -11.71
C GLU A 628 5.59 -21.13 -12.60
N VAL A 629 5.76 -21.35 -13.90
CA VAL A 629 5.02 -20.66 -14.97
C VAL A 629 3.96 -21.64 -15.46
N VAL A 630 2.69 -21.33 -15.19
CA VAL A 630 1.56 -22.13 -15.64
C VAL A 630 1.07 -21.56 -16.96
N GLU A 631 1.36 -22.29 -18.03
CA GLU A 631 1.10 -21.87 -19.40
C GLU A 631 -0.28 -22.36 -19.86
N THR A 632 -1.04 -21.46 -20.48
CA THR A 632 -2.47 -21.67 -20.74
C THR A 632 -2.80 -22.67 -21.85
N GLN A 633 -1.82 -23.07 -22.69
CA GLN A 633 -2.10 -23.74 -23.97
C GLN A 633 -1.86 -25.25 -24.04
N GLU A 634 -1.26 -25.91 -23.03
CA GLU A 634 -1.11 -27.38 -23.04
C GLU A 634 -1.42 -28.05 -21.68
N SER A 635 -0.93 -27.52 -20.55
CA SER A 635 -0.73 -28.35 -19.35
C SER A 635 -1.95 -28.64 -18.46
N PHE A 636 -2.82 -27.66 -18.19
CA PHE A 636 -3.79 -27.81 -17.08
C PHE A 636 -5.05 -28.59 -17.45
N PHE A 637 -5.61 -28.40 -18.65
CA PHE A 637 -6.78 -29.18 -19.10
C PHE A 637 -6.45 -30.65 -19.33
N GLU A 638 -5.21 -31.00 -19.71
CA GLU A 638 -4.77 -32.39 -19.84
C GLU A 638 -4.63 -33.10 -18.48
N ALA A 639 -4.41 -32.36 -17.39
CA ALA A 639 -4.38 -32.91 -16.04
C ALA A 639 -5.78 -33.23 -15.48
N PHE A 640 -6.83 -32.64 -16.04
CA PHE A 640 -8.22 -32.91 -15.66
C PHE A 640 -8.82 -34.08 -16.45
N SER A 641 -9.73 -34.82 -15.82
CA SER A 641 -10.49 -35.87 -16.52
C SER A 641 -11.34 -35.26 -17.63
N TRP A 642 -11.35 -35.89 -18.81
CA TRP A 642 -12.18 -35.44 -19.95
C TRP A 642 -13.65 -35.24 -19.60
N ASP A 643 -14.23 -36.08 -18.73
CA ASP A 643 -15.62 -35.92 -18.26
C ASP A 643 -15.86 -34.56 -17.55
N LEU A 644 -14.85 -34.05 -16.84
CA LEU A 644 -14.89 -32.73 -16.18
C LEU A 644 -14.69 -31.59 -17.19
N VAL A 645 -13.75 -31.75 -18.13
CA VAL A 645 -13.49 -30.74 -19.18
C VAL A 645 -14.69 -30.61 -20.12
N GLU A 646 -15.30 -31.73 -20.51
CA GLU A 646 -16.53 -31.78 -21.30
C GLU A 646 -17.71 -31.14 -20.55
N ALA A 647 -17.85 -31.38 -19.24
CA ALA A 647 -18.90 -30.77 -18.42
C ALA A 647 -18.69 -29.26 -18.14
N ALA A 648 -17.44 -28.79 -18.09
CA ALA A 648 -17.09 -27.40 -17.84
C ALA A 648 -17.18 -26.51 -19.09
N LEU A 649 -16.94 -27.08 -20.29
CA LEU A 649 -16.87 -26.32 -21.55
C LEU A 649 -18.13 -26.44 -22.43
N ASN A 650 -19.05 -27.38 -22.15
CA ASN A 650 -20.29 -27.55 -22.91
C ASN A 650 -21.53 -27.21 -22.08
N ASP A 651 -22.41 -26.36 -22.62
CA ASP A 651 -23.77 -26.20 -22.10
C ASP A 651 -24.65 -27.39 -22.51
N VAL A 652 -24.93 -28.28 -21.55
CA VAL A 652 -25.74 -29.49 -21.74
C VAL A 652 -27.20 -29.33 -21.28
N SER A 653 -27.66 -28.10 -21.03
CA SER A 653 -29.05 -27.80 -20.60
C SER A 653 -30.14 -28.23 -21.59
N PHE A 654 -29.80 -28.49 -22.86
CA PHE A 654 -30.75 -28.88 -23.92
C PHE A 654 -30.72 -30.37 -24.33
N ALA A 655 -29.88 -31.21 -23.71
CA ALA A 655 -29.64 -32.59 -24.16
C ALA A 655 -30.67 -33.61 -23.61
N SER A 656 -31.92 -33.55 -24.07
CA SER A 656 -33.06 -34.36 -23.57
C SER A 656 -32.99 -35.89 -23.80
N SER A 657 -31.87 -36.45 -24.29
CA SER A 657 -31.73 -37.90 -24.51
C SER A 657 -30.26 -38.37 -24.50
N LEU A 658 -29.99 -39.42 -23.72
CA LEU A 658 -28.66 -39.99 -23.48
C LEU A 658 -27.95 -40.48 -24.77
N HIS A 659 -28.71 -40.85 -25.80
CA HIS A 659 -28.14 -41.25 -27.10
C HIS A 659 -27.60 -40.05 -27.89
N VAL A 660 -28.32 -38.92 -27.86
CA VAL A 660 -27.90 -37.68 -28.54
C VAL A 660 -26.68 -37.08 -27.84
N TYR A 661 -26.70 -37.09 -26.50
CA TYR A 661 -25.58 -36.68 -25.64
C TYR A 661 -24.26 -37.37 -26.03
N ARG A 662 -24.24 -38.70 -26.13
CA ARG A 662 -23.02 -39.46 -26.46
C ARG A 662 -22.46 -39.17 -27.86
N SER A 663 -23.33 -38.95 -28.86
CA SER A 663 -22.89 -38.62 -30.22
C SER A 663 -22.33 -37.20 -30.35
N ILE A 664 -22.85 -36.24 -29.58
CA ILE A 664 -22.35 -34.86 -29.58
C ILE A 664 -21.01 -34.79 -28.85
N ASN A 665 -20.90 -35.36 -27.65
CA ASN A 665 -19.64 -35.35 -26.88
C ASN A 665 -18.47 -35.99 -27.64
N GLN A 666 -18.68 -37.11 -28.36
CA GLN A 666 -17.58 -37.70 -29.16
C GLN A 666 -17.06 -36.77 -30.26
N THR A 667 -17.89 -35.87 -30.79
CA THR A 667 -17.49 -34.92 -31.82
C THR A 667 -16.84 -33.68 -31.20
N GLU A 668 -17.41 -33.12 -30.13
CA GLU A 668 -16.84 -31.97 -29.43
C GLU A 668 -15.54 -32.30 -28.70
N ARG A 669 -15.42 -33.48 -28.09
CA ARG A 669 -14.14 -33.98 -27.57
C ARG A 669 -13.06 -34.04 -28.65
N GLY A 670 -13.39 -34.50 -29.86
CA GLY A 670 -12.46 -34.47 -30.99
C GLY A 670 -12.05 -33.06 -31.41
N ARG A 671 -12.90 -32.05 -31.19
CA ARG A 671 -12.58 -30.63 -31.40
C ARG A 671 -11.72 -30.06 -30.27
N LEU A 672 -12.05 -30.34 -29.02
CA LEU A 672 -11.28 -29.92 -27.84
C LEU A 672 -9.88 -30.56 -27.82
N GLU A 673 -9.77 -31.86 -28.08
CA GLU A 673 -8.49 -32.55 -28.28
C GLU A 673 -7.67 -31.91 -29.41
N LYS A 674 -8.29 -31.44 -30.50
CA LYS A 674 -7.58 -30.75 -31.58
C LYS A 674 -7.12 -29.34 -31.17
N ILE A 675 -7.85 -28.65 -30.30
CA ILE A 675 -7.46 -27.33 -29.78
C ILE A 675 -6.29 -27.47 -28.79
N PHE A 676 -6.37 -28.40 -27.83
CA PHE A 676 -5.34 -28.58 -26.81
C PHE A 676 -4.06 -29.27 -27.33
N LYS A 677 -4.16 -30.16 -28.33
CA LYS A 677 -2.99 -30.78 -28.99
C LYS A 677 -2.32 -29.87 -30.03
N GLN A 678 -2.77 -28.63 -30.20
CA GLN A 678 -2.18 -27.72 -31.18
C GLN A 678 -0.92 -27.07 -30.61
N GLN A 679 0.21 -27.80 -30.69
CA GLN A 679 1.51 -27.31 -30.24
C GLN A 679 1.89 -26.00 -30.98
N GLN A 680 1.84 -24.88 -30.28
CA GLN A 680 2.34 -23.59 -30.74
C GLN A 680 3.51 -23.16 -29.85
N GLY A 681 4.58 -22.63 -30.45
CA GLY A 681 5.77 -22.25 -29.70
C GLY A 681 5.53 -21.07 -28.75
N LYS A 682 5.97 -21.20 -27.50
CA LYS A 682 5.80 -20.20 -26.40
C LYS A 682 6.16 -18.75 -26.77
N ILE A 683 7.07 -18.57 -27.72
CA ILE A 683 7.33 -17.31 -28.41
C ILE A 683 7.26 -17.59 -29.90
N MET A 684 6.34 -16.92 -30.60
CA MET A 684 6.02 -17.14 -32.02
C MET A 684 5.98 -15.83 -32.82
N ASN A 685 6.17 -15.91 -34.13
CA ASN A 685 5.90 -14.80 -35.05
C ASN A 685 4.39 -14.49 -35.09
N ALA A 686 4.03 -13.21 -35.19
CA ALA A 686 2.67 -12.75 -35.37
C ALA A 686 2.61 -11.71 -36.51
N THR A 687 1.53 -11.74 -37.29
CA THR A 687 1.36 -10.74 -38.36
C THR A 687 1.15 -9.35 -37.77
N LYS A 688 1.58 -8.31 -38.50
CA LYS A 688 1.36 -6.91 -38.11
C LYS A 688 -0.10 -6.61 -37.74
N GLN A 689 -1.07 -7.20 -38.46
CA GLN A 689 -2.51 -7.04 -38.15
C GLN A 689 -2.91 -7.67 -36.81
N GLN A 690 -2.35 -8.84 -36.46
CA GLN A 690 -2.55 -9.45 -35.14
C GLN A 690 -1.91 -8.61 -34.04
N ILE A 691 -0.67 -8.13 -34.25
CA ILE A 691 0.03 -7.24 -33.34
C ILE A 691 -0.75 -5.95 -33.10
N GLU A 692 -1.27 -5.32 -34.16
CA GLU A 692 -2.10 -4.11 -34.07
C GLU A 692 -3.41 -4.37 -33.30
N ALA A 693 -4.08 -5.50 -33.53
CA ALA A 693 -5.28 -5.88 -32.79
C ALA A 693 -5.01 -6.20 -31.31
N LEU A 694 -3.88 -6.84 -30.99
CA LEU A 694 -3.46 -7.14 -29.62
C LEU A 694 -2.93 -5.90 -28.86
N SER A 695 -2.45 -4.89 -29.58
CA SER A 695 -1.95 -3.61 -29.02
C SER A 695 -3.02 -2.52 -28.94
N GLN A 696 -4.26 -2.82 -29.36
CA GLN A 696 -5.42 -1.94 -29.24
C GLN A 696 -6.17 -2.22 -27.93
N ASP A 697 -6.44 -1.16 -27.18
CA ASP A 697 -7.41 -1.20 -26.10
C ASP A 697 -8.81 -1.44 -26.69
N GLU A 698 -9.51 -2.46 -26.20
CA GLU A 698 -10.91 -2.60 -26.54
C GLU A 698 -11.70 -1.54 -25.79
N GLU A 699 -12.36 -0.65 -26.53
CA GLU A 699 -13.15 0.43 -25.96
C GLU A 699 -14.39 -0.09 -25.21
N GLY A 700 -14.17 -0.46 -23.95
CA GLY A 700 -15.18 -0.36 -22.90
C GLY A 700 -15.54 1.11 -22.65
N VAL A 701 -16.19 1.74 -23.64
CA VAL A 701 -16.67 3.13 -23.69
C VAL A 701 -15.59 4.22 -23.85
N ARG A 702 -15.28 4.59 -25.11
CA ARG A 702 -14.92 6.00 -25.39
C ARG A 702 -16.19 6.83 -25.58
N GLY A 703 -16.32 7.86 -24.74
CA GLY A 703 -17.32 8.91 -24.86
C GLY A 703 -16.71 10.27 -24.55
N SER A 704 -15.93 10.80 -25.49
CA SER A 704 -15.48 12.20 -25.59
C SER A 704 -15.24 12.98 -24.28
N ASN A 705 -13.97 13.13 -23.88
CA ASN A 705 -13.37 14.47 -23.72
C ASN A 705 -11.83 14.43 -23.65
N GLY A 706 -11.23 15.57 -23.97
CA GLY A 706 -9.83 15.71 -24.39
C GLY A 706 -8.75 15.34 -23.36
N ALA A 707 -7.56 15.12 -23.91
CA ALA A 707 -6.33 14.95 -23.15
C ALA A 707 -6.09 16.13 -22.19
N TRP A 708 -6.06 15.83 -20.89
CA TRP A 708 -5.54 16.71 -19.83
C TRP A 708 -4.33 16.04 -19.14
N PRO A 709 -3.38 16.81 -18.58
CA PRO A 709 -1.99 16.37 -18.53
C PRO A 709 -1.47 16.08 -17.12
N PHE A 710 -2.06 15.09 -16.43
CA PHE A 710 -1.43 14.46 -15.25
C PHE A 710 -1.71 12.95 -15.26
N PRO A 711 -0.71 12.10 -14.93
CA PRO A 711 -0.93 10.67 -14.83
C PRO A 711 -1.77 10.38 -13.57
N SER A 712 -2.97 9.86 -13.76
CA SER A 712 -3.71 9.21 -12.68
C SER A 712 -3.04 7.87 -12.36
N ASN A 713 -2.76 7.63 -11.08
CA ASN A 713 -2.22 6.36 -10.59
C ASN A 713 -3.32 5.27 -10.62
N VAL A 714 -3.73 4.86 -11.82
CA VAL A 714 -4.48 3.62 -12.01
C VAL A 714 -3.50 2.46 -11.81
N SER A 715 -3.78 1.62 -10.82
CA SER A 715 -3.10 0.34 -10.61
C SER A 715 -3.28 -0.52 -11.87
N GLY A 716 -2.25 -0.55 -12.72
CA GLY A 716 -2.33 -1.11 -14.07
C GLY A 716 -1.59 -0.31 -15.15
N SER A 717 -1.14 0.92 -14.90
CA SER A 717 -0.41 1.74 -15.89
C SER A 717 1.13 1.65 -15.79
N PRO A 718 1.88 1.64 -16.91
CA PRO A 718 3.34 1.63 -16.91
C PRO A 718 3.93 2.99 -16.49
N PHE A 719 4.95 2.96 -15.63
CA PHE A 719 5.71 4.14 -15.25
C PHE A 719 7.03 4.18 -16.02
N ASN A 720 7.30 5.25 -16.77
CA ASN A 720 8.57 5.39 -17.47
C ASN A 720 9.62 6.08 -16.59
N LEU A 721 10.69 5.36 -16.27
CA LEU A 721 11.81 5.84 -15.44
C LEU A 721 12.48 7.09 -16.03
N PHE A 722 12.61 7.18 -17.35
CA PHE A 722 13.27 8.31 -18.01
C PHE A 722 12.37 9.56 -18.05
N LYS A 723 11.04 9.43 -17.96
CA LYS A 723 10.09 10.57 -17.88
C LYS A 723 10.18 11.31 -16.54
N LYS A 724 10.68 10.68 -15.46
CA LYS A 724 10.97 11.34 -14.15
C LYS A 724 12.22 12.23 -14.18
N GLY A 725 13.13 12.00 -15.13
CA GLY A 725 14.42 12.67 -15.22
C GLY A 725 15.48 12.10 -14.26
N ALA A 726 16.74 12.43 -14.51
CA ALA A 726 17.86 11.95 -13.69
C ALA A 726 17.90 12.69 -12.33
N ILE A 727 18.00 11.93 -11.23
CA ILE A 727 18.15 12.47 -9.87
C ILE A 727 19.58 12.99 -9.60
N LYS A 728 20.56 12.47 -10.34
CA LYS A 728 21.93 13.02 -10.44
C LYS A 728 22.36 12.95 -11.89
N SER A 729 22.90 14.04 -12.41
CA SER A 729 23.48 14.12 -13.74
C SER A 729 24.64 15.12 -13.72
N ASN A 730 25.74 14.77 -14.39
CA ASN A 730 26.83 15.68 -14.74
C ASN A 730 27.52 15.18 -16.03
N ASN A 731 28.64 15.80 -16.40
CA ASN A 731 29.39 15.45 -17.62
C ASN A 731 29.91 13.99 -17.68
N TYR A 732 29.80 13.24 -16.58
CA TYR A 732 30.34 11.89 -16.43
C TYR A 732 29.26 10.82 -16.38
N GLY A 733 28.00 11.15 -16.06
CA GLY A 733 26.92 10.18 -16.08
C GLY A 733 25.59 10.67 -15.53
N ASP A 734 24.58 9.82 -15.70
CA ASP A 734 23.21 10.02 -15.23
C ASP A 734 22.77 8.87 -14.33
N LEU A 735 21.99 9.20 -13.30
CA LEU A 735 21.31 8.26 -12.40
C LEU A 735 19.82 8.61 -12.39
N TYR A 736 18.98 7.68 -12.83
CA TYR A 736 17.52 7.73 -12.73
C TYR A 736 17.08 6.80 -11.61
N GLU A 737 16.02 7.15 -10.87
CA GLU A 737 15.51 6.36 -9.74
C GLU A 737 13.98 6.40 -9.65
N ALA A 738 13.35 5.24 -9.79
CA ALA A 738 11.98 4.99 -9.37
C ALA A 738 12.01 4.67 -7.88
N ASP A 739 11.23 5.42 -7.10
CA ASP A 739 11.19 5.26 -5.66
C ASP A 739 9.94 4.48 -5.24
N PRO A 740 9.81 4.03 -3.96
CA PRO A 740 8.72 3.17 -3.49
C PRO A 740 7.29 3.69 -3.74
N ARG A 741 7.12 4.97 -4.07
CA ARG A 741 5.84 5.61 -4.42
C ARG A 741 5.51 5.49 -5.91
N ASP A 742 6.51 5.21 -6.75
CA ASP A 742 6.34 4.90 -8.16
C ASP A 742 6.14 3.39 -8.34
N PHE A 743 7.14 2.57 -7.95
CA PHE A 743 7.13 1.10 -7.95
C PHE A 743 8.18 0.55 -6.95
N LYS A 744 8.41 -0.78 -6.89
CA LYS A 744 9.53 -1.31 -6.07
C LYS A 744 10.85 -0.64 -6.50
N PRO A 745 11.71 -0.19 -5.56
CA PRO A 745 12.86 0.66 -5.86
C PRO A 745 13.79 0.14 -6.96
N LEU A 746 13.99 0.98 -7.97
CA LEU A 746 14.71 0.63 -9.20
C LEU A 746 15.52 1.84 -9.69
N GLU A 747 16.81 1.63 -9.87
CA GLU A 747 17.75 2.62 -10.40
C GLU A 747 18.20 2.27 -11.82
N TYR A 748 18.53 3.28 -12.61
CA TYR A 748 19.25 3.11 -13.88
C TYR A 748 20.43 4.08 -13.95
N LEU A 749 21.62 3.54 -14.12
CA LEU A 749 22.88 4.27 -14.23
C LEU A 749 23.37 4.28 -15.67
N ASN A 750 23.85 5.43 -16.13
CA ASN A 750 24.43 5.66 -17.44
C ASN A 750 25.81 6.33 -17.25
N LEU A 751 26.90 5.63 -17.54
CA LEU A 751 28.29 6.07 -17.32
C LEU A 751 29.04 6.10 -18.65
N ILE A 752 29.65 7.23 -19.02
CA ILE A 752 30.38 7.40 -20.29
C ILE A 752 31.87 7.61 -20.01
N GLY A 753 32.70 6.57 -20.16
CA GLY A 753 34.16 6.66 -19.92
C GLY A 753 34.55 7.15 -18.51
N SER A 754 33.71 6.87 -17.52
CA SER A 754 33.64 7.56 -16.24
C SER A 754 33.49 6.62 -15.04
N MET A 755 33.36 7.17 -13.84
CA MET A 755 33.21 6.41 -12.60
C MET A 755 32.07 6.94 -11.75
N ALA A 756 31.15 6.05 -11.33
CA ALA A 756 30.38 6.24 -10.10
C ALA A 756 31.32 5.95 -8.92
N GLY A 757 31.75 7.00 -8.21
CA GLY A 757 32.76 6.87 -7.15
C GLY A 757 32.22 6.20 -5.90
N PRO A 758 33.10 5.87 -4.93
CA PRO A 758 32.77 4.98 -3.82
C PRO A 758 31.58 5.50 -3.00
N PHE A 759 30.55 4.67 -2.89
CA PHE A 759 29.39 4.91 -2.03
C PHE A 759 28.94 3.63 -1.32
N HIS A 760 28.24 3.76 -0.21
CA HIS A 760 27.51 2.67 0.43
C HIS A 760 26.06 3.11 0.70
N SER A 761 25.15 2.16 0.90
CA SER A 761 23.76 2.50 1.25
C SER A 761 23.10 1.43 2.12
N LYS A 762 21.85 1.63 2.55
CA LYS A 762 21.13 0.70 3.43
C LYS A 762 20.48 -0.47 2.69
N ALA A 763 20.25 -0.32 1.39
CA ALA A 763 19.69 -1.33 0.51
C ALA A 763 20.78 -2.24 -0.07
N ALA A 764 20.49 -3.53 -0.19
CA ALA A 764 21.24 -4.43 -1.06
C ALA A 764 20.85 -4.18 -2.52
N LYS A 765 21.78 -4.33 -3.45
CA LYS A 765 21.56 -4.05 -4.88
C LYS A 765 21.83 -5.26 -5.75
N ILE A 766 20.92 -5.51 -6.70
CA ILE A 766 21.14 -6.41 -7.83
C ILE A 766 21.39 -5.54 -9.06
N PHE A 767 22.65 -5.36 -9.44
CA PHE A 767 23.01 -4.67 -10.68
C PHE A 767 23.01 -5.65 -11.86
N ILE A 768 22.47 -5.22 -13.00
CA ILE A 768 22.44 -5.93 -14.27
C ILE A 768 23.05 -5.02 -15.33
N VAL A 769 24.14 -5.46 -15.98
CA VAL A 769 24.75 -4.72 -17.09
C VAL A 769 23.89 -4.85 -18.34
N VAL A 770 23.23 -3.78 -18.75
CA VAL A 770 22.34 -3.79 -19.93
C VAL A 770 23.07 -3.40 -21.22
N GLU A 771 24.10 -2.57 -21.13
CA GLU A 771 24.93 -2.10 -22.25
C GLU A 771 26.34 -1.73 -21.79
N GLY A 772 27.32 -1.83 -22.68
CA GLY A 772 28.70 -1.40 -22.43
C GLY A 772 29.54 -2.31 -21.55
N GLU A 773 30.71 -1.80 -21.18
CA GLU A 773 31.76 -2.52 -20.47
C GLU A 773 32.41 -1.66 -19.38
N GLY A 774 33.00 -2.33 -18.37
CA GLY A 774 33.64 -1.65 -17.26
C GLY A 774 34.14 -2.60 -16.18
N TYR A 775 34.19 -2.12 -14.94
CA TYR A 775 34.44 -2.96 -13.77
C TYR A 775 33.82 -2.32 -12.52
N PHE A 776 33.71 -3.10 -11.45
CA PHE A 776 33.43 -2.56 -10.12
C PHE A 776 34.52 -2.97 -9.13
N GLU A 777 34.63 -2.21 -8.05
CA GLU A 777 35.38 -2.57 -6.85
C GLU A 777 34.49 -2.40 -5.63
N MET A 778 34.54 -3.35 -4.70
CA MET A 778 33.70 -3.39 -3.50
C MET A 778 34.54 -3.81 -2.28
N ALA A 779 34.45 -3.03 -1.20
CA ALA A 779 35.11 -3.36 0.06
C ALA A 779 34.24 -4.30 0.92
N CYS A 780 34.60 -5.57 0.96
CA CYS A 780 33.92 -6.60 1.75
C CYS A 780 34.59 -6.75 3.13
N PRO A 781 33.90 -6.54 4.27
CA PRO A 781 34.45 -6.87 5.58
C PRO A 781 34.57 -8.39 5.74
N HIS A 782 35.80 -8.88 5.99
CA HIS A 782 36.08 -10.29 6.20
C HIS A 782 36.27 -10.59 7.69
N HIS A 783 35.59 -11.63 8.20
CA HIS A 783 35.83 -12.16 9.55
C HIS A 783 36.90 -13.24 9.48
N SER A 784 38.17 -12.84 9.60
CA SER A 784 39.30 -13.77 9.72
C SER A 784 39.23 -14.52 11.06
N THR A 785 38.66 -15.72 11.06
CA THR A 785 38.60 -16.61 12.25
C THR A 785 39.94 -17.26 12.59
N SER A 786 41.03 -16.88 11.93
CA SER A 786 42.33 -17.55 11.94
C SER A 786 43.53 -16.66 12.30
N SER A 787 43.33 -15.51 12.94
CA SER A 787 44.40 -14.80 13.68
C SER A 787 43.84 -13.87 14.75
N GLY A 788 44.54 -13.72 15.88
CA GLY A 788 44.06 -13.02 17.08
C GLY A 788 43.98 -11.48 17.01
N SER A 789 43.77 -10.89 15.83
CA SER A 789 43.52 -9.46 15.66
C SER A 789 42.02 -9.16 15.69
N SER A 790 41.56 -8.39 16.67
CA SER A 790 40.14 -8.05 16.87
C SER A 790 39.61 -6.94 15.95
N SER A 791 40.27 -6.67 14.82
CA SER A 791 39.94 -5.59 13.89
C SER A 791 39.43 -6.19 12.57
N PRO A 792 38.27 -5.77 12.05
CA PRO A 792 37.78 -6.25 10.76
C PRO A 792 38.73 -5.81 9.63
N THR A 793 39.19 -6.77 8.83
CA THR A 793 39.98 -6.52 7.62
C THR A 793 39.07 -6.47 6.41
N TYR A 794 39.21 -5.45 5.56
CA TYR A 794 38.45 -5.35 4.32
C TYR A 794 39.19 -6.06 3.18
N GLN A 795 38.49 -6.95 2.47
CA GLN A 795 38.90 -7.59 1.24
C GLN A 795 38.37 -6.77 0.05
N ASN A 796 39.21 -6.47 -0.94
CA ASN A 796 38.75 -5.89 -2.20
C ASN A 796 38.14 -6.99 -3.07
N ILE A 797 36.87 -6.85 -3.42
CA ILE A 797 36.15 -7.68 -4.38
C ILE A 797 36.00 -6.87 -5.66
N SER A 798 36.57 -7.35 -6.77
CA SER A 798 36.51 -6.67 -8.06
C SER A 798 36.21 -7.66 -9.18
N SER A 799 35.45 -7.22 -10.18
CA SER A 799 35.24 -7.99 -11.41
C SER A 799 35.05 -7.07 -12.62
N HIS A 800 35.38 -7.59 -13.80
CA HIS A 800 34.99 -6.98 -15.06
C HIS A 800 33.46 -7.04 -15.22
N LEU A 801 32.91 -6.07 -15.95
CA LEU A 801 31.49 -5.93 -16.25
C LEU A 801 31.33 -5.92 -17.76
N ARG A 802 30.57 -6.88 -18.30
CA ARG A 802 30.10 -6.95 -19.69
C ARG A 802 28.59 -7.12 -19.73
N ARG A 803 27.93 -6.78 -20.85
CA ARG A 803 26.47 -6.95 -21.02
C ARG A 803 26.00 -8.34 -20.58
N GLY A 804 24.97 -8.40 -19.76
CA GLY A 804 24.43 -9.62 -19.15
C GLY A 804 25.07 -10.03 -17.82
N THR A 805 26.21 -9.44 -17.42
CA THR A 805 26.78 -9.64 -16.08
C THR A 805 25.82 -9.11 -15.03
N ILE A 806 25.61 -9.87 -13.97
CA ILE A 806 24.91 -9.44 -12.77
C ILE A 806 25.92 -9.38 -11.62
N PHE A 807 25.90 -8.31 -10.83
CA PHE A 807 26.68 -8.26 -9.60
C PHE A 807 25.88 -7.71 -8.42
N ILE A 808 26.23 -8.19 -7.23
CA ILE A 808 25.54 -7.90 -5.99
C ILE A 808 26.39 -6.98 -5.13
N ALA A 809 25.84 -5.84 -4.74
CA ALA A 809 26.40 -5.00 -3.68
C ALA A 809 25.53 -5.14 -2.41
N PRO A 810 26.00 -5.85 -1.35
CA PRO A 810 25.27 -5.95 -0.10
C PRO A 810 25.08 -4.59 0.58
N ALA A 811 24.08 -4.52 1.47
CA ALA A 811 23.85 -3.33 2.28
C ALA A 811 25.10 -2.96 3.09
N SER A 812 25.39 -1.66 3.16
CA SER A 812 26.56 -1.03 3.82
C SER A 812 27.94 -1.32 3.21
N TYR A 813 28.05 -2.10 2.13
CA TYR A 813 29.35 -2.38 1.50
C TYR A 813 29.71 -1.20 0.57
N PRO A 814 30.88 -0.55 0.73
CA PRO A 814 31.33 0.48 -0.20
C PRO A 814 31.59 -0.12 -1.58
N VAL A 815 30.96 0.45 -2.61
CA VAL A 815 31.12 0.05 -4.02
C VAL A 815 31.45 1.27 -4.88
N ALA A 816 32.37 1.10 -5.83
CA ALA A 816 32.65 2.03 -6.92
C ALA A 816 32.53 1.30 -8.25
N ILE A 817 32.03 1.98 -9.29
CA ILE A 817 31.76 1.37 -10.60
C ILE A 817 32.35 2.26 -11.69
N VAL A 818 33.10 1.66 -12.61
CA VAL A 818 33.90 2.37 -13.62
C VAL A 818 33.56 1.84 -15.01
N ALA A 819 33.15 2.73 -15.91
CA ALA A 819 33.00 2.43 -17.34
C ALA A 819 34.36 2.41 -18.04
N SER A 820 34.54 1.55 -19.04
CA SER A 820 35.72 1.56 -19.89
C SER A 820 35.77 2.84 -20.75
N ASN A 821 36.97 3.39 -20.95
CA ASN A 821 37.20 4.71 -21.60
C ASN A 821 36.54 4.91 -22.98
N ASN A 822 36.21 3.83 -23.69
CA ASN A 822 35.61 3.85 -25.04
C ASN A 822 34.15 3.35 -25.07
N SER A 823 33.50 3.14 -23.93
CA SER A 823 32.14 2.59 -23.87
C SER A 823 31.25 3.32 -22.87
N THR A 824 29.96 3.43 -23.22
CA THR A 824 28.92 3.82 -22.28
C THR A 824 28.44 2.58 -21.51
N LEU A 825 28.80 2.46 -20.24
CA LEU A 825 28.30 1.42 -19.34
C LEU A 825 26.93 1.81 -18.81
N LYS A 826 25.91 1.00 -19.10
CA LYS A 826 24.55 1.17 -18.58
C LYS A 826 24.18 0.01 -17.67
N LEU A 827 23.66 0.35 -16.49
CA LEU A 827 23.32 -0.60 -15.44
C LEU A 827 21.88 -0.39 -15.00
N LEU A 828 21.08 -1.45 -15.05
CA LEU A 828 19.82 -1.52 -14.34
C LEU A 828 20.11 -2.04 -12.92
N CYS A 829 19.52 -1.45 -11.88
CA CYS A 829 19.73 -1.89 -10.51
C CYS A 829 18.39 -2.00 -9.77
N PHE A 830 18.09 -3.19 -9.24
CA PHE A 830 16.99 -3.38 -8.31
C PHE A 830 17.51 -3.19 -6.89
N GLU A 831 16.96 -2.23 -6.15
CA GLU A 831 17.29 -2.02 -4.74
C GLU A 831 16.33 -2.78 -3.83
N LEU A 832 16.88 -3.58 -2.92
CA LEU A 832 16.13 -4.41 -1.99
C LEU A 832 16.09 -3.77 -0.60
N ASN A 833 14.91 -3.77 0.02
CA ASN A 833 14.62 -3.10 1.29
C ASN A 833 14.88 -1.58 1.25
N ALA A 834 14.71 -0.94 0.08
CA ALA A 834 15.26 0.40 -0.17
C ALA A 834 14.45 1.60 0.37
N GLN A 835 13.50 1.37 1.27
CA GLN A 835 12.70 2.45 1.81
C GLN A 835 13.49 3.20 2.92
N ALA A 836 13.57 4.53 2.82
CA ALA A 836 14.63 5.34 3.43
C ALA A 836 16.08 4.87 3.13
N ASN A 837 16.31 4.28 1.97
CA ASN A 837 17.67 4.09 1.47
C ASN A 837 18.32 5.45 1.22
N ILE A 838 19.53 5.62 1.74
CA ILE A 838 20.35 6.81 1.56
C ILE A 838 21.69 6.31 1.05
N ARG A 839 22.11 6.80 -0.13
CA ARG A 839 23.44 6.53 -0.69
C ARG A 839 24.42 7.54 -0.11
N TYR A 840 25.28 7.07 0.78
CA TYR A 840 26.36 7.82 1.40
C TYR A 840 27.59 7.77 0.50
N THR A 841 27.95 8.89 -0.13
CA THR A 841 29.19 9.00 -0.90
C THR A 841 30.39 9.14 0.03
N LEU A 842 31.49 8.48 -0.31
CA LEU A 842 32.76 8.54 0.41
C LEU A 842 33.77 9.50 -0.26
N ALA A 843 33.45 10.02 -1.45
CA ALA A 843 34.25 10.98 -2.19
C ALA A 843 33.39 12.00 -2.95
N GLY A 844 34.00 13.11 -3.35
CA GLY A 844 33.34 14.23 -4.05
C GLY A 844 32.53 15.14 -3.15
N LYS A 845 31.95 16.20 -3.73
CA LYS A 845 31.24 17.24 -3.00
C LYS A 845 30.04 16.68 -2.21
N GLY A 846 29.97 17.02 -0.91
CA GLY A 846 28.91 16.55 -0.01
C GLY A 846 29.05 15.10 0.46
N ASN A 847 30.26 14.54 0.44
CA ASN A 847 30.55 13.23 1.01
C ASN A 847 30.45 13.21 2.55
N VAL A 848 30.37 12.02 3.15
CA VAL A 848 30.22 11.85 4.62
C VAL A 848 31.36 12.47 5.41
N ILE A 849 32.59 12.47 4.88
CA ILE A 849 33.77 13.02 5.55
C ILE A 849 33.75 14.55 5.53
N ASP A 850 33.30 15.19 4.43
CA ASP A 850 33.11 16.64 4.35
C ASP A 850 32.17 17.15 5.46
N ALA A 851 31.10 16.40 5.75
CA ALA A 851 30.12 16.69 6.80
C ALA A 851 30.61 16.48 8.25
N MET A 852 31.81 15.93 8.48
CA MET A 852 32.36 15.76 9.83
C MET A 852 32.87 17.10 10.40
N HIS A 853 32.75 17.27 11.72
CA HIS A 853 33.46 18.34 12.45
C HIS A 853 34.98 18.24 12.23
N ILE A 854 35.68 19.38 12.25
CA ILE A 854 37.10 19.44 11.91
C ILE A 854 37.97 18.70 12.94
N GLU A 855 37.57 18.73 14.21
CA GLU A 855 38.16 17.97 15.30
C GLU A 855 37.92 16.46 15.15
N ALA A 856 36.75 16.07 14.62
CA ALA A 856 36.45 14.67 14.34
C ALA A 856 37.27 14.14 13.14
N LYS A 857 37.49 14.97 12.10
CA LYS A 857 38.43 14.67 11.00
C LYS A 857 39.84 14.46 11.55
N GLU A 858 40.31 15.36 12.42
CA GLU A 858 41.65 15.27 13.01
C GLU A 858 41.86 13.97 13.81
N LEU A 859 40.91 13.65 14.70
CA LEU A 859 40.96 12.43 15.51
C LEU A 859 40.80 11.14 14.68
N ALA A 860 40.02 11.16 13.60
CA ALA A 860 39.76 9.99 12.77
C ALA A 860 40.94 9.63 11.84
N PHE A 861 41.63 10.64 11.29
CA PHE A 861 42.71 10.45 10.32
C PHE A 861 44.12 10.61 10.91
N GLY A 862 44.27 11.15 12.12
CA GLY A 862 45.56 11.33 12.79
C GLY A 862 46.46 12.42 12.18
N VAL A 863 45.86 13.31 11.37
CA VAL A 863 46.50 14.47 10.73
C VAL A 863 45.59 15.69 10.90
N ALA A 864 46.11 16.92 10.74
CA ALA A 864 45.36 18.14 11.05
C ALA A 864 44.01 18.19 10.30
N GLY A 865 42.92 18.53 11.00
CA GLY A 865 41.57 18.47 10.40
C GLY A 865 41.38 19.33 9.14
N ILE A 866 42.12 20.44 9.04
CA ILE A 866 42.16 21.33 7.86
C ILE A 866 42.76 20.60 6.65
N GLU A 867 43.79 19.77 6.84
CA GLU A 867 44.45 19.01 5.77
C GLU A 867 43.50 17.94 5.20
N VAL A 868 42.78 17.23 6.08
CA VAL A 868 41.71 16.29 5.68
C VAL A 868 40.64 17.02 4.87
N GLU A 869 40.17 18.16 5.36
CA GLU A 869 39.12 18.95 4.69
C GLU A 869 39.57 19.47 3.31
N GLN A 870 40.85 19.89 3.18
CA GLN A 870 41.43 20.29 1.90
C GLN A 870 41.49 19.11 0.91
N ILE A 871 41.93 17.93 1.34
CA ILE A 871 42.00 16.74 0.48
C ILE A 871 40.61 16.31 0.01
N PHE A 872 39.64 16.17 0.91
CA PHE A 872 38.29 15.71 0.58
C PHE A 872 37.45 16.72 -0.20
N ARG A 873 37.88 17.99 -0.28
CA ARG A 873 37.27 19.02 -1.14
C ARG A 873 37.97 19.26 -2.48
N ASN A 874 39.08 18.57 -2.77
CA ASN A 874 39.72 18.69 -4.09
C ASN A 874 38.82 18.22 -5.24
N GLN A 875 37.91 17.27 -4.98
CA GLN A 875 36.95 16.78 -5.96
C GLN A 875 35.63 17.55 -5.87
N MET A 876 35.37 18.39 -6.88
CA MET A 876 34.23 19.32 -6.92
C MET A 876 32.94 18.69 -7.48
N ASP A 877 33.06 17.61 -8.26
CA ASP A 877 31.92 16.84 -8.74
C ASP A 877 31.26 16.03 -7.63
N CYS A 878 30.04 15.54 -7.87
CA CYS A 878 29.30 14.70 -6.94
C CYS A 878 28.86 13.40 -7.62
N PHE A 879 29.09 12.27 -6.95
CA PHE A 879 28.71 10.91 -7.35
C PHE A 879 29.39 10.36 -8.62
N PHE A 880 29.38 11.09 -9.73
CA PHE A 880 30.03 10.72 -10.98
C PHE A 880 31.29 11.55 -11.23
N PHE A 881 32.36 10.89 -11.68
CA PHE A 881 33.71 11.42 -11.77
C PHE A 881 34.39 10.96 -13.07
N PRO A 882 35.48 11.63 -13.52
CA PRO A 882 36.33 11.07 -14.57
C PRO A 882 36.92 9.72 -14.12
N GLY A 883 36.98 8.76 -15.04
CA GLY A 883 37.54 7.43 -14.78
C GLY A 883 39.06 7.44 -14.56
N PRO A 884 39.62 6.47 -13.82
CA PRO A 884 41.06 6.39 -13.55
C PRO A 884 41.87 6.03 -14.80
N SER A 885 42.70 6.97 -15.27
CA SER A 885 43.43 6.86 -16.54
C SER A 885 44.56 5.82 -16.54
N THR A 886 45.04 5.38 -15.37
CA THR A 886 46.35 4.70 -15.23
C THR A 886 46.31 3.17 -15.23
N ARG A 887 45.16 2.53 -14.92
CA ARG A 887 45.10 1.06 -14.74
C ARG A 887 45.29 0.29 -16.06
N GLN A 888 45.04 0.91 -17.20
CA GLN A 888 45.16 0.28 -18.53
C GLN A 888 46.61 -0.03 -18.95
N GLN A 889 47.62 0.73 -18.48
CA GLN A 889 49.03 0.44 -18.83
C GLN A 889 49.56 -0.88 -18.22
N ARG A 890 48.93 -1.39 -17.14
CA ARG A 890 49.35 -2.65 -16.49
C ARG A 890 48.69 -3.91 -17.04
N GLN A 891 47.57 -3.79 -17.77
CA GLN A 891 46.97 -4.93 -18.48
C GLN A 891 47.58 -5.12 -19.87
N GLY A 892 47.90 -4.03 -20.57
CA GLY A 892 48.59 -4.09 -21.87
C GLY A 892 50.04 -4.61 -21.81
N SER A 893 50.62 -4.77 -20.62
CA SER A 893 52.01 -5.27 -20.41
C SER A 893 52.08 -6.71 -19.87
N ARG A 894 50.95 -7.44 -19.87
CA ARG A 894 50.87 -8.85 -19.46
C ARG A 894 50.51 -9.81 -20.61
N ALA A 895 50.55 -9.31 -21.85
CA ALA A 895 50.27 -10.05 -23.09
C ALA A 895 51.50 -10.30 -23.97
N ASP A 896 52.69 -9.82 -23.54
CA ASP A 896 53.98 -9.93 -24.26
C ASP A 896 55.03 -10.71 -23.43
N THR A 897 54.63 -11.83 -22.81
CA THR A 897 55.53 -12.86 -22.23
C THR A 897 54.93 -14.25 -22.38
#